data_AF-A0A1V4XJB2-F1
#
_entry.id   AF-A0A1V4XJB2-F1
#
_cell.length_a   1.000
_cell.length_b   1.000
_cell.length_c   1.000
_cell.angle_alpha   90.00
_cell.angle_beta   90.00
_cell.angle_gamma   90.00
#
_symmetry.space_group_name_H-M   'P 1'
#
loop_
_entity.id
_entity.type
_entity.pdbx_description
1 polymer ?
#
loop_
_entity_poly.entity_id
_entity_poly.type
_entity_poly.pdbx_seq_one_letter_code
_entity_poly.pdbx_strand_id
1 'polypeptide(L)'
;MTSWIIKTFFADRGTKRLLWAALALSILISGWSALTSYDMSSVFVRVSMKSPVTGTAVLYYDIGRQFNSVHVSTSPVYGDSKFRNVRLRIPYTERLFNLRLDPPETPAGEIAINRLDIVDHHGNVLHRFKLEDIKPANQIQGFSLVDGEVRFSTSEKANDPQLRISIERPVSFNRLKLYAFMLAYQIIPQFLIVFLVFVLLIFIWSRWSDPVVAFMMILAILLAGWMLYHDFQSIYFQLTMKSTMRGDIAELYYDQGYGFSGASSLRAHVHEDDQFHEYHFKIPRNIRYLRFDPSMKAGTVIIKKMELTDRFGSVLQSFQPHQLSPSWEIKAFEFTADGLTVRTTDKATDSQIMIMLDESWQSHARPLLIVATRALIEWSAIIALLLIFIFLWNKNRERAYRFIDGAFVQERLPLIYLGCAFGLILAMVFIGNRTCHPDEWSHIYSANFYSSYWLPKSVDNPEVVKTISGYGTSYLFRVEIAYWLAGKLSSLLSALIYEDYLRLRLLNTALFLFCVLLWAWKARKVPLFSMALIVSPQIWYMFSYFNGDGFPFFVSLLISWQLVDHNSMTNQYLNSADFRKHISGGILFGILMGLMLLSKMNYYVYIAFILCVMAWRFLFESRGQESISERNRLQIKKAFLIVCIALCVWLPPVVYDQYVNDFRKNEKILITAERHAHPALKPSKLRDDISSSYPGLRLRDKGMSLRELLFQNPEWRDMTFKSFFGLYGNMDYHSDRDYYQVVRYTQGAFFLLIFFCVIIAFPIRDVVMILIVILFAGLAIGQSVYHSWVNDYQPQGRYLFVILPMLVIGLDRLPDRFRTRIIPIFSLIFFFLSASSFLWTAIRHIPKLSGCG
;
A
#
# COMPACT_ATOMS: atom_id res chain seq x y z
N MET A 1 8.10 -48.36 -4.37
CA MET A 1 8.29 -47.13 -3.53
C MET A 1 7.22 -46.07 -3.81
N THR A 2 6.95 -45.71 -5.07
CA THR A 2 5.89 -44.77 -5.50
C THR A 2 4.46 -45.15 -5.08
N SER A 3 4.08 -46.42 -5.21
CA SER A 3 2.75 -46.92 -4.77
C SER A 3 2.52 -46.81 -3.24
N TRP A 4 3.56 -46.99 -2.44
CA TRP A 4 3.49 -46.85 -0.98
C TRP A 4 3.44 -45.38 -0.54
N ILE A 5 4.20 -44.51 -1.20
CA ILE A 5 4.16 -43.04 -1.00
C ILE A 5 2.75 -42.53 -1.33
N ILE A 6 2.15 -42.95 -2.44
CA ILE A 6 0.80 -42.51 -2.81
C ILE A 6 -0.25 -42.99 -1.80
N LYS A 7 -0.19 -44.26 -1.37
CA LYS A 7 -1.17 -44.82 -0.42
C LYS A 7 -1.08 -44.24 1.00
N THR A 8 0.10 -43.84 1.46
CA THR A 8 0.28 -43.26 2.82
C THR A 8 0.15 -41.75 2.83
N PHE A 9 0.69 -41.05 1.84
CA PHE A 9 0.67 -39.58 1.76
C PHE A 9 -0.73 -39.03 1.41
N PHE A 10 -1.49 -39.71 0.55
CA PHE A 10 -2.85 -39.30 0.20
C PHE A 10 -3.94 -39.90 1.11
N ALA A 11 -3.62 -40.72 2.12
CA ALA A 11 -4.64 -41.28 3.02
C ALA A 11 -5.11 -40.27 4.08
N ASP A 12 -4.21 -39.43 4.58
CA ASP A 12 -4.52 -38.43 5.61
C ASP A 12 -5.40 -37.29 5.07
N ARG A 13 -6.50 -37.02 5.76
CA ARG A 13 -7.43 -35.92 5.39
C ARG A 13 -6.75 -34.56 5.50
N GLY A 14 -5.84 -34.36 6.48
CA GLY A 14 -5.12 -33.10 6.64
C GLY A 14 -4.19 -32.82 5.46
N THR A 15 -3.40 -33.81 5.08
CA THR A 15 -2.47 -33.75 3.95
C THR A 15 -3.19 -33.53 2.61
N LYS A 16 -4.32 -34.22 2.38
CA LYS A 16 -5.18 -33.97 1.20
C LYS A 16 -5.67 -32.52 1.13
N ARG A 17 -6.14 -31.96 2.24
CA ARG A 17 -6.60 -30.57 2.32
C ARG A 17 -5.45 -29.58 2.07
N LEU A 18 -4.27 -29.86 2.61
CA LEU A 18 -3.05 -29.08 2.36
C LEU A 18 -2.63 -29.09 0.90
N LEU A 19 -2.75 -30.22 0.19
CA LEU A 19 -2.44 -30.30 -1.24
C LEU A 19 -3.42 -29.49 -2.09
N TRP A 20 -4.72 -29.53 -1.79
CA TRP A 20 -5.71 -28.67 -2.45
C TRP A 20 -5.46 -27.18 -2.19
N ALA A 21 -5.06 -26.84 -0.96
CA ALA A 21 -4.67 -25.49 -0.61
C ALA A 21 -3.41 -25.03 -1.34
N ALA A 22 -2.39 -25.88 -1.42
CA ALA A 22 -1.17 -25.63 -2.18
C ALA A 22 -1.48 -25.40 -3.66
N LEU A 23 -2.40 -26.19 -4.24
CA LEU A 23 -2.86 -26.00 -5.61
C LEU A 23 -3.49 -24.62 -5.79
N ALA A 24 -4.47 -24.29 -4.95
CA ALA A 24 -5.17 -22.99 -5.01
C ALA A 24 -4.20 -21.82 -4.81
N LEU A 25 -3.31 -21.91 -3.82
CA LEU A 25 -2.33 -20.87 -3.52
C LEU A 25 -1.31 -20.70 -4.65
N SER A 26 -0.88 -21.79 -5.30
CA SER A 26 0.02 -21.73 -6.45
C SER A 26 -0.64 -21.06 -7.66
N ILE A 27 -1.92 -21.35 -7.90
CA ILE A 27 -2.71 -20.68 -8.94
C ILE A 27 -2.84 -19.18 -8.63
N LEU A 28 -3.16 -18.85 -7.38
CA LEU A 28 -3.30 -17.45 -6.94
C LEU A 28 -1.98 -16.68 -7.04
N ILE A 29 -0.87 -17.24 -6.55
CA ILE A 29 0.46 -16.61 -6.61
C ILE A 29 0.88 -16.40 -8.06
N SER A 30 0.72 -17.41 -8.91
CA SER A 30 1.16 -17.33 -10.32
C SER A 30 0.26 -16.42 -11.14
N GLY A 31 -1.06 -16.46 -10.90
CA GLY A 31 -2.01 -15.54 -11.51
C GLY A 31 -1.79 -14.10 -11.06
N TRP A 32 -1.58 -13.87 -9.75
CA TRP A 32 -1.25 -12.55 -9.22
C TRP A 32 0.07 -12.03 -9.76
N SER A 33 1.10 -12.87 -9.80
CA SER A 33 2.39 -12.52 -10.40
C SER A 33 2.20 -12.10 -11.85
N ALA A 34 1.44 -12.84 -12.65
CA ALA A 34 1.19 -12.47 -14.04
C ALA A 34 0.35 -11.19 -14.20
N LEU A 35 -0.61 -10.94 -13.31
CA LEU A 35 -1.41 -9.71 -13.32
C LEU A 35 -0.60 -8.47 -12.88
N THR A 36 0.34 -8.66 -11.96
CA THR A 36 1.20 -7.59 -11.41
C THR A 36 2.51 -7.41 -12.16
N SER A 37 2.93 -8.41 -12.95
CA SER A 37 4.02 -8.30 -13.90
C SER A 37 3.61 -7.35 -15.01
N TYR A 38 3.85 -6.07 -14.73
CA TYR A 38 3.59 -4.94 -15.58
C TYR A 38 4.25 -5.10 -16.97
N ASP A 39 5.36 -5.85 -17.01
CA ASP A 39 6.23 -6.07 -18.16
C ASP A 39 5.58 -6.78 -19.35
N MET A 40 4.69 -7.76 -19.12
CA MET A 40 4.12 -8.57 -20.21
C MET A 40 2.94 -7.89 -20.91
N SER A 41 2.37 -6.85 -20.30
CA SER A 41 1.26 -6.08 -20.88
C SER A 41 1.69 -4.91 -21.77
N SER A 42 3.00 -4.74 -21.93
CA SER A 42 3.60 -3.70 -22.76
C SER A 42 4.40 -4.30 -23.91
N VAL A 43 4.37 -3.60 -25.03
CA VAL A 43 5.31 -3.80 -26.14
C VAL A 43 6.21 -2.59 -26.22
N PHE A 44 7.28 -2.69 -27.00
CA PHE A 44 8.27 -1.61 -27.10
C PHE A 44 8.43 -1.21 -28.55
N VAL A 45 8.35 0.08 -28.82
CA VAL A 45 8.93 0.67 -30.03
C VAL A 45 10.44 0.67 -29.83
N ARG A 46 11.11 -0.25 -30.51
CA ARG A 46 12.57 -0.34 -30.55
C ARG A 46 13.08 0.54 -31.69
N VAL A 47 13.81 1.59 -31.33
CA VAL A 47 14.51 2.48 -32.25
C VAL A 47 15.99 2.21 -32.12
N SER A 48 16.63 1.73 -33.18
CA SER A 48 18.09 1.63 -33.24
C SER A 48 18.63 2.95 -33.75
N MET A 49 19.19 3.75 -32.85
CA MET A 49 19.67 5.10 -33.16
C MET A 49 21.09 5.33 -32.68
N LYS A 50 21.83 6.20 -33.38
CA LYS A 50 23.12 6.76 -32.96
C LYS A 50 22.93 8.26 -32.73
N SER A 51 23.44 8.79 -31.62
CA SER A 51 23.36 10.20 -31.26
C SER A 51 24.76 10.73 -30.94
N PRO A 52 25.08 11.98 -31.31
CA PRO A 52 26.32 12.64 -30.90
C PRO A 52 26.28 13.17 -29.46
N VAL A 53 25.08 13.31 -28.87
CA VAL A 53 24.90 13.80 -27.49
C VAL A 53 24.08 12.80 -26.67
N THR A 54 24.37 12.77 -25.37
CA THR A 54 23.54 12.05 -24.40
C THR A 54 22.30 12.89 -24.11
N GLY A 55 21.13 12.26 -24.06
CA GLY A 55 19.87 12.92 -23.72
C GLY A 55 18.73 11.94 -23.61
N THR A 56 17.49 12.41 -23.77
CA THR A 56 16.29 11.60 -23.66
C THR A 56 15.52 11.60 -24.97
N ALA A 57 15.11 10.42 -25.43
CA ALA A 57 14.11 10.29 -26.50
C ALA A 57 12.71 10.13 -25.88
N VAL A 58 11.73 10.81 -26.47
CA VAL A 58 10.35 10.80 -26.02
C VAL A 58 9.44 10.27 -27.12
N LEU A 59 8.59 9.30 -26.82
CA LEU A 59 7.60 8.75 -27.74
C LEU A 59 6.20 9.15 -27.26
N TYR A 60 5.48 9.87 -28.11
CA TYR A 60 4.05 10.09 -27.98
C TYR A 60 3.31 9.06 -28.83
N TYR A 61 2.30 8.42 -28.24
CA TYR A 61 1.49 7.43 -28.94
C TYR A 61 -0.01 7.73 -28.84
N ASP A 62 -0.72 7.55 -29.94
CA ASP A 62 -2.15 7.81 -30.04
C ASP A 62 -2.93 6.49 -30.02
N ILE A 63 -3.80 6.32 -29.03
CA ILE A 63 -4.71 5.17 -28.88
C ILE A 63 -6.17 5.51 -29.26
N GLY A 64 -6.36 6.53 -30.09
CA GLY A 64 -7.68 7.07 -30.48
C GLY A 64 -8.09 8.30 -29.68
N ARG A 65 -7.12 8.98 -29.04
CA ARG A 65 -7.32 10.18 -28.22
C ARG A 65 -6.39 11.33 -28.61
N GLN A 66 -5.75 11.24 -29.77
CA GLN A 66 -4.68 12.15 -30.21
C GLN A 66 -3.48 12.13 -29.24
N PHE A 67 -2.41 12.85 -29.58
CA PHE A 67 -1.26 12.98 -28.70
C PHE A 67 -1.63 13.81 -27.46
N ASN A 68 -1.30 13.30 -26.28
CA ASN A 68 -1.51 13.97 -25.01
C ASN A 68 -0.35 13.66 -24.05
N SER A 69 -0.28 14.40 -22.94
CA SER A 69 0.79 14.27 -21.94
C SER A 69 0.74 12.98 -21.12
N VAL A 70 -0.35 12.20 -21.20
CA VAL A 70 -0.53 10.94 -20.48
C VAL A 70 0.05 9.76 -21.27
N HIS A 71 -0.04 9.80 -22.60
CA HIS A 71 0.40 8.72 -23.49
C HIS A 71 1.81 8.96 -24.01
N VAL A 72 2.76 8.99 -23.08
CA VAL A 72 4.17 9.26 -23.34
C VAL A 72 5.03 8.12 -22.82
N SER A 73 6.12 7.81 -23.54
CA SER A 73 7.20 7.00 -23.01
C SER A 73 8.55 7.66 -23.26
N THR A 74 9.42 7.65 -22.26
CA THR A 74 10.75 8.21 -22.35
C THR A 74 11.81 7.12 -22.25
N SER A 75 12.93 7.32 -22.92
CA SER A 75 14.07 6.41 -22.82
C SER A 75 15.38 7.17 -23.02
N PRO A 76 16.43 6.89 -22.23
CA PRO A 76 17.72 7.54 -22.39
C PRO A 76 18.43 7.12 -23.68
N VAL A 77 19.17 8.06 -24.25
CA VAL A 77 20.00 7.87 -25.44
C VAL A 77 21.43 8.29 -25.11
N TYR A 78 22.40 7.43 -25.38
CA TYR A 78 23.81 7.72 -25.15
C TYR A 78 24.44 8.44 -26.36
N GLY A 79 25.24 9.46 -26.07
CA GLY A 79 25.99 10.24 -27.06
C GLY A 79 27.34 9.63 -27.47
N ASP A 80 27.41 8.32 -27.70
CA ASP A 80 28.68 7.63 -28.03
C ASP A 80 28.86 7.40 -29.54
N SER A 81 27.97 7.97 -30.37
CA SER A 81 27.93 7.80 -31.81
C SER A 81 27.82 6.34 -32.29
N LYS A 82 27.45 5.39 -31.41
CA LYS A 82 27.19 3.99 -31.77
C LYS A 82 25.69 3.74 -31.90
N PHE A 83 25.31 2.80 -32.76
CA PHE A 83 23.92 2.37 -32.84
C PHE A 83 23.53 1.59 -31.59
N ARG A 84 22.56 2.13 -30.85
CA ARG A 84 22.00 1.49 -29.68
C ARG A 84 20.50 1.32 -29.82
N ASN A 85 20.01 0.19 -29.32
CA ASN A 85 18.58 -0.11 -29.29
C ASN A 85 17.92 0.62 -28.13
N VAL A 86 17.25 1.73 -28.42
CA VAL A 86 16.39 2.47 -27.51
C VAL A 86 15.02 1.80 -27.52
N ARG A 87 14.46 1.49 -26.34
CA ARG A 87 13.14 0.84 -26.20
C ARG A 87 12.18 1.81 -25.54
N LEU A 88 11.18 2.24 -26.30
CA LEU A 88 10.13 3.16 -25.85
C LEU A 88 8.84 2.35 -25.66
N ARG A 89 8.28 2.41 -24.47
CA ARG A 89 7.19 1.55 -24.02
C ARG A 89 5.84 2.02 -24.56
N ILE A 90 5.02 1.07 -24.98
CA ILE A 90 3.63 1.30 -25.43
C ILE A 90 2.72 0.16 -24.93
N PRO A 91 1.41 0.42 -24.75
CA PRO A 91 0.48 -0.60 -24.26
C PRO A 91 0.24 -1.70 -25.31
N TYR A 92 0.27 -2.98 -24.90
CA TYR A 92 -0.08 -4.11 -25.78
C TYR A 92 -1.59 -4.16 -26.08
N THR A 93 -2.44 -3.72 -25.15
CA THR A 93 -3.89 -3.94 -25.25
C THR A 93 -4.62 -2.96 -26.14
N GLU A 94 -4.00 -1.84 -26.47
CA GLU A 94 -4.63 -0.75 -27.21
C GLU A 94 -4.33 -0.81 -28.70
N ARG A 95 -5.20 -0.18 -29.50
CA ARG A 95 -4.94 0.03 -30.94
C ARG A 95 -4.13 1.31 -31.10
N LEU A 96 -3.04 1.24 -31.83
CA LEU A 96 -2.17 2.40 -32.09
C LEU A 96 -2.54 3.04 -33.43
N PHE A 97 -2.82 4.34 -33.41
CA PHE A 97 -3.23 5.11 -34.58
C PHE A 97 -2.11 5.97 -35.15
N ASN A 98 -1.31 6.62 -34.28
CA ASN A 98 -0.20 7.49 -34.68
C ASN A 98 0.94 7.39 -33.67
N LEU A 99 2.17 7.65 -34.13
CA LEU A 99 3.36 7.73 -33.30
C LEU A 99 4.14 9.01 -33.63
N ARG A 100 4.63 9.68 -32.58
CA ARG A 100 5.54 10.83 -32.66
C ARG A 100 6.76 10.53 -31.79
N LEU A 101 7.95 10.66 -32.37
CA LEU A 101 9.23 10.48 -31.70
C LEU A 101 9.94 11.82 -31.61
N ASP A 102 10.23 12.26 -30.41
CA ASP A 102 11.05 13.43 -30.14
C ASP A 102 12.45 12.93 -29.78
N PRO A 103 13.45 13.19 -30.64
CA PRO A 103 14.83 12.81 -30.37
C PRO A 103 15.46 13.72 -29.30
N PRO A 104 16.64 13.35 -28.76
CA PRO A 104 17.40 14.23 -27.88
C PRO A 104 17.67 15.59 -28.53
N GLU A 105 17.60 16.66 -27.74
CA GLU A 105 17.96 18.01 -28.18
C GLU A 105 19.47 18.07 -28.51
N THR A 106 19.82 18.42 -29.76
CA THR A 106 21.21 18.48 -30.23
C THR A 106 21.55 19.88 -30.76
N PRO A 107 22.43 20.66 -30.10
CA PRO A 107 22.86 21.94 -30.66
C PRO A 107 23.78 21.79 -31.89
N ALA A 108 24.43 20.63 -32.06
CA ALA A 108 25.23 20.29 -33.25
C ALA A 108 25.38 18.76 -33.41
N GLY A 109 25.35 18.27 -34.65
CA GLY A 109 25.62 16.86 -35.02
C GLY A 109 24.43 16.11 -35.64
N GLU A 110 24.74 15.04 -36.38
CA GLU A 110 23.76 14.23 -37.13
C GLU A 110 23.31 13.00 -36.29
N ILE A 111 22.00 12.84 -36.10
CA ILE A 111 21.40 11.64 -35.52
C ILE A 111 21.03 10.69 -36.68
N ALA A 112 21.29 9.40 -36.52
CA ALA A 112 20.84 8.40 -37.49
C ALA A 112 20.02 7.28 -36.86
N ILE A 113 18.97 6.85 -37.58
CA ILE A 113 18.12 5.70 -37.24
C ILE A 113 18.23 4.67 -38.35
N ASN A 114 18.61 3.44 -38.02
CA ASN A 114 18.73 2.34 -39.00
C ASN A 114 17.69 1.23 -38.81
N ARG A 115 16.89 1.28 -37.74
CA ARG A 115 15.83 0.31 -37.48
C ARG A 115 14.74 0.88 -36.60
N LEU A 116 13.50 0.57 -36.96
CA LEU A 116 12.30 0.92 -36.20
C LEU A 116 11.32 -0.26 -36.22
N ASP A 117 11.17 -0.93 -35.08
CA ASP A 117 10.30 -2.11 -34.94
C ASP A 117 9.45 -1.99 -33.66
N ILE A 118 8.24 -2.55 -33.65
CA ILE A 118 7.55 -2.92 -32.41
C ILE A 118 7.99 -4.32 -32.02
N VAL A 119 8.49 -4.49 -30.79
CA VAL A 119 8.94 -5.76 -30.25
C VAL A 119 8.21 -6.14 -28.97
N ASP A 120 8.12 -7.45 -28.73
CA ASP A 120 7.73 -7.96 -27.43
C ASP A 120 8.86 -7.85 -26.39
N HIS A 121 8.58 -8.29 -25.17
CA HIS A 121 9.52 -8.32 -24.07
C HIS A 121 10.84 -9.06 -24.40
N HIS A 122 10.75 -10.16 -25.14
CA HIS A 122 11.88 -10.99 -25.54
C HIS A 122 12.65 -10.41 -26.74
N GLY A 123 12.19 -9.30 -27.31
CA GLY A 123 12.79 -8.66 -28.47
C GLY A 123 12.36 -9.26 -29.81
N ASN A 124 11.35 -10.15 -29.82
CA ASN A 124 10.74 -10.66 -31.03
C ASN A 124 9.96 -9.54 -31.72
N VAL A 125 10.12 -9.43 -33.03
CA VAL A 125 9.46 -8.38 -33.82
C VAL A 125 7.98 -8.72 -33.99
N LEU A 126 7.12 -7.86 -33.47
CA LEU A 126 5.66 -7.92 -33.63
C LEU A 126 5.20 -7.14 -34.86
N HIS A 127 5.87 -6.02 -35.15
CA HIS A 127 5.62 -5.19 -36.31
C HIS A 127 6.92 -4.49 -36.72
N ARG A 128 7.20 -4.36 -38.02
CA ARG A 128 8.38 -3.65 -38.53
C ARG A 128 7.91 -2.47 -39.36
N PHE A 129 8.40 -1.28 -39.02
CA PHE A 129 8.16 -0.08 -39.81
C PHE A 129 9.19 0.02 -40.92
N LYS A 130 8.80 0.62 -42.04
CA LYS A 130 9.77 1.04 -43.04
C LYS A 130 10.39 2.34 -42.57
N LEU A 131 11.67 2.54 -42.86
CA LEU A 131 12.34 3.80 -42.54
C LEU A 131 11.74 4.99 -43.29
N GLU A 132 11.10 4.74 -44.44
CA GLU A 132 10.33 5.72 -45.22
C GLU A 132 9.09 6.26 -44.50
N ASP A 133 8.58 5.52 -43.49
CA ASP A 133 7.42 5.91 -42.68
C ASP A 133 7.75 7.05 -41.70
N ILE A 134 9.05 7.28 -41.45
CA ILE A 134 9.56 8.37 -40.63
C ILE A 134 9.57 9.64 -41.46
N LYS A 135 8.90 10.70 -40.98
CA LYS A 135 8.86 12.01 -41.62
C LYS A 135 9.30 13.10 -40.65
N PRO A 136 10.04 14.13 -41.10
CA PRO A 136 10.28 15.31 -40.29
C PRO A 136 8.95 16.02 -40.01
N ALA A 137 8.76 16.49 -38.78
CA ALA A 137 7.53 17.20 -38.39
C ALA A 137 7.82 18.62 -37.88
N ASN A 138 8.62 18.76 -36.82
CA ASN A 138 8.92 20.07 -36.22
C ASN A 138 10.41 20.22 -35.93
N GLN A 139 10.97 21.41 -36.21
CA GLN A 139 12.36 21.81 -35.90
C GLN A 139 13.47 20.85 -36.39
N ILE A 140 13.20 20.04 -37.42
CA ILE A 140 14.18 19.21 -38.13
C ILE A 140 14.74 20.00 -39.32
N GLN A 141 16.06 20.19 -39.38
CA GLN A 141 16.70 21.00 -40.42
C GLN A 141 17.20 20.16 -41.59
N GLY A 142 17.97 19.10 -41.31
CA GLY A 142 18.40 18.11 -42.30
C GLY A 142 17.61 16.82 -42.13
N PHE A 143 17.13 16.23 -43.23
CA PHE A 143 16.49 14.91 -43.23
C PHE A 143 16.79 14.19 -44.54
N SER A 144 17.45 13.04 -44.48
CA SER A 144 17.78 12.22 -45.65
C SER A 144 17.67 10.74 -45.31
N LEU A 145 17.32 9.93 -46.32
CA LEU A 145 17.36 8.47 -46.23
C LEU A 145 18.49 8.00 -47.15
N VAL A 146 19.61 7.59 -46.58
CA VAL A 146 20.83 7.19 -47.30
C VAL A 146 21.34 5.88 -46.72
N ASP A 147 21.70 4.91 -47.58
CA ASP A 147 22.24 3.60 -47.18
C ASP A 147 21.38 2.80 -46.18
N GLY A 148 20.06 2.97 -46.22
CA GLY A 148 19.15 2.32 -45.27
C GLY A 148 19.21 2.93 -43.86
N GLU A 149 19.65 4.19 -43.74
CA GLU A 149 19.64 4.97 -42.51
C GLU A 149 18.85 6.27 -42.73
N VAL A 150 17.94 6.60 -41.81
CA VAL A 150 17.35 7.94 -41.73
C VAL A 150 18.32 8.82 -40.94
N ARG A 151 18.88 9.82 -41.60
CA ARG A 151 19.81 10.78 -41.02
C ARG A 151 19.18 12.15 -40.93
N PHE A 152 19.27 12.75 -39.76
CA PHE A 152 18.68 14.06 -39.53
C PHE A 152 19.45 14.90 -38.51
N SER A 153 19.29 16.22 -38.62
CA SER A 153 19.80 17.19 -37.66
C SER A 153 18.66 18.05 -37.12
N THR A 154 18.74 18.43 -35.85
CA THR A 154 17.81 19.39 -35.26
C THR A 154 18.32 20.82 -35.51
N SER A 155 17.43 21.80 -35.43
CA SER A 155 17.81 23.21 -35.61
C SER A 155 18.68 23.70 -34.45
N GLU A 156 19.62 24.63 -34.66
CA GLU A 156 20.56 25.12 -33.62
C GLU A 156 19.90 25.69 -32.33
N LYS A 157 18.61 26.04 -32.40
CA LYS A 157 17.79 26.50 -31.26
C LYS A 157 16.54 25.64 -31.04
N ALA A 158 16.56 24.39 -31.51
CA ALA A 158 15.44 23.48 -31.35
C ALA A 158 15.20 23.19 -29.86
N ASN A 159 13.95 23.37 -29.44
CA ASN A 159 13.47 23.09 -28.08
C ASN A 159 12.28 22.10 -28.09
N ASP A 160 11.86 21.65 -29.27
CA ASP A 160 10.80 20.68 -29.50
C ASP A 160 10.97 20.00 -30.89
N PRO A 161 12.11 19.31 -31.13
CA PRO A 161 12.31 18.56 -32.37
C PRO A 161 11.36 17.34 -32.43
N GLN A 162 10.71 17.13 -33.57
CA GLN A 162 9.70 16.07 -33.73
C GLN A 162 9.86 15.31 -35.04
N LEU A 163 9.78 13.98 -34.92
CA LEU A 163 9.62 13.06 -36.04
C LEU A 163 8.24 12.40 -35.94
N ARG A 164 7.51 12.37 -37.06
CA ARG A 164 6.24 11.66 -37.16
C ARG A 164 6.47 10.30 -37.81
N ILE A 165 5.95 9.25 -37.19
CA ILE A 165 5.97 7.89 -37.73
C ILE A 165 4.56 7.59 -38.25
N SER A 166 4.45 7.44 -39.57
CA SER A 166 3.17 7.22 -40.23
C SER A 166 2.71 5.77 -40.05
N ILE A 167 1.45 5.59 -39.63
CA ILE A 167 0.82 4.28 -39.49
C ILE A 167 -0.34 4.22 -40.48
N GLU A 168 -0.20 3.46 -41.57
CA GLU A 168 -1.25 3.36 -42.61
C GLU A 168 -2.54 2.70 -42.09
N ARG A 169 -2.41 1.74 -41.17
CA ARG A 169 -3.54 1.03 -40.56
C ARG A 169 -3.30 0.86 -39.06
N PRO A 170 -4.31 1.12 -38.21
CA PRO A 170 -4.13 1.01 -36.78
C PRO A 170 -3.55 -0.35 -36.37
N VAL A 171 -2.43 -0.32 -35.66
CA VAL A 171 -1.75 -1.54 -35.23
C VAL A 171 -2.49 -2.08 -34.01
N SER A 172 -2.96 -3.32 -34.10
CA SER A 172 -3.60 -4.02 -32.99
C SER A 172 -2.92 -5.36 -32.74
N PHE A 173 -2.71 -5.69 -31.47
CA PHE A 173 -2.07 -6.94 -31.08
C PHE A 173 -3.12 -7.99 -30.69
N ASN A 174 -2.85 -9.25 -31.03
CA ASN A 174 -3.77 -10.34 -30.72
C ASN A 174 -3.76 -10.64 -29.22
N ARG A 175 -4.83 -10.21 -28.53
CA ARG A 175 -5.01 -10.40 -27.08
C ARG A 175 -4.99 -11.89 -26.68
N LEU A 176 -5.56 -12.79 -27.49
CA LEU A 176 -5.54 -14.24 -27.22
C LEU A 176 -4.11 -14.77 -27.24
N LYS A 177 -3.28 -14.31 -28.19
CA LYS A 177 -1.87 -14.69 -28.28
C LYS A 177 -1.08 -14.21 -27.07
N LEU A 178 -1.36 -13.00 -26.58
CA LEU A 178 -0.77 -12.51 -25.33
C LEU A 178 -1.16 -13.37 -24.13
N TYR A 179 -2.45 -13.63 -23.93
CA TYR A 179 -2.90 -14.43 -22.80
C TYR A 179 -2.35 -15.86 -22.86
N ALA A 180 -2.31 -16.47 -24.05
CA ALA A 180 -1.70 -17.78 -24.24
C ALA A 180 -0.20 -17.77 -23.92
N PHE A 181 0.53 -16.72 -24.33
CA PHE A 181 1.95 -16.57 -24.03
C PHE A 181 2.19 -16.36 -22.53
N MET A 182 1.43 -15.48 -21.88
CA MET A 182 1.47 -15.29 -20.43
C MET A 182 1.16 -16.59 -19.69
N LEU A 183 0.18 -17.36 -20.17
CA LEU A 183 -0.16 -18.65 -19.58
C LEU A 183 1.01 -19.64 -19.71
N ALA A 184 1.57 -19.80 -20.92
CA ALA A 184 2.56 -20.83 -21.23
C ALA A 184 3.97 -20.52 -20.68
N TYR A 185 4.41 -19.26 -20.74
CA TYR A 185 5.79 -18.88 -20.40
C TYR A 185 5.94 -18.30 -19.00
N GLN A 186 4.85 -17.88 -18.36
CA GLN A 186 4.91 -17.28 -17.02
C GLN A 186 4.04 -18.05 -16.02
N ILE A 187 2.72 -18.11 -16.24
CA ILE A 187 1.78 -18.65 -15.24
C ILE A 187 2.03 -20.14 -15.01
N ILE A 188 2.05 -20.97 -16.06
CA ILE A 188 2.22 -22.43 -15.93
C ILE A 188 3.59 -22.80 -15.33
N PRO A 189 4.73 -22.28 -15.83
CA PRO A 189 6.02 -22.61 -15.25
C PRO A 189 6.15 -22.17 -13.79
N GLN A 190 5.72 -20.94 -13.47
CA GLN A 190 5.73 -20.44 -12.09
C GLN A 190 4.81 -21.25 -11.19
N PHE A 191 3.61 -21.59 -11.67
CA PHE A 191 2.66 -22.44 -10.97
C PHE A 191 3.27 -23.81 -10.66
N LEU A 192 3.90 -24.46 -11.65
CA LEU A 192 4.52 -25.77 -11.46
C LEU A 192 5.65 -25.70 -10.43
N ILE A 193 6.53 -24.70 -10.52
CA ILE A 193 7.63 -24.52 -9.57
C ILE A 193 7.09 -24.29 -8.15
N VAL A 194 6.18 -23.32 -7.98
CA VAL A 194 5.60 -22.98 -6.68
C VAL A 194 4.83 -24.16 -6.08
N PHE A 195 4.05 -24.86 -6.91
CA PHE A 195 3.30 -26.04 -6.48
C PHE A 195 4.21 -27.18 -6.06
N LEU A 196 5.27 -27.48 -6.83
CA LEU A 196 6.24 -28.51 -6.48
C LEU A 196 6.98 -28.18 -5.18
N VAL A 197 7.34 -26.91 -4.96
CA VAL A 197 7.91 -26.44 -3.69
C VAL A 197 6.93 -26.67 -2.55
N PHE A 198 5.65 -26.30 -2.69
CA PHE A 198 4.67 -26.58 -1.64
C PHE A 198 4.48 -28.09 -1.38
N VAL A 199 4.43 -28.91 -2.42
CA VAL A 199 4.33 -30.38 -2.27
C VAL A 199 5.54 -30.91 -1.50
N LEU A 200 6.76 -30.43 -1.79
CA LEU A 200 7.97 -30.80 -1.06
C LEU A 200 7.90 -30.36 0.41
N LEU A 201 7.48 -29.12 0.68
CA LEU A 201 7.36 -28.61 2.05
C LEU A 201 6.30 -29.36 2.85
N ILE A 202 5.14 -29.68 2.25
CA ILE A 202 4.08 -30.50 2.86
C ILE A 202 4.60 -31.91 3.11
N PHE A 203 5.34 -32.49 2.16
CA PHE A 203 5.96 -33.79 2.33
C PHE A 203 6.91 -33.80 3.53
N ILE A 204 7.82 -32.83 3.62
CA ILE A 204 8.72 -32.66 4.76
C ILE A 204 7.90 -32.52 6.04
N TRP A 205 6.92 -31.62 6.09
CA TRP A 205 6.08 -31.38 7.27
C TRP A 205 5.39 -32.65 7.77
N SER A 206 4.82 -33.44 6.86
CA SER A 206 4.06 -34.66 7.18
C SER A 206 4.88 -35.78 7.83
N ARG A 207 6.22 -35.71 7.76
CA ARG A 207 7.11 -36.76 8.28
C ARG A 207 7.57 -36.53 9.71
N TRP A 208 7.29 -35.37 10.29
CA TRP A 208 7.70 -35.03 11.65
C TRP A 208 6.57 -35.30 12.63
N SER A 209 6.91 -35.91 13.77
CA SER A 209 5.95 -36.18 14.84
C SER A 209 5.56 -34.92 15.63
N ASP A 210 6.48 -33.95 15.76
CA ASP A 210 6.21 -32.64 16.37
C ASP A 210 5.97 -31.57 15.28
N PRO A 211 4.75 -31.02 15.18
CA PRO A 211 4.40 -30.05 14.16
C PRO A 211 5.12 -28.69 14.33
N VAL A 212 5.56 -28.33 15.54
CA VAL A 212 6.32 -27.08 15.78
C VAL A 212 7.71 -27.22 15.19
N VAL A 213 8.35 -28.37 15.41
CA VAL A 213 9.66 -28.65 14.82
C VAL A 213 9.56 -28.73 13.30
N ALA A 214 8.52 -29.38 12.77
CA ALA A 214 8.24 -29.45 11.34
C ALA A 214 8.11 -28.06 10.71
N PHE A 215 7.39 -27.15 11.38
CA PHE A 215 7.19 -25.78 10.91
C PHE A 215 8.50 -24.97 10.95
N MET A 216 9.30 -25.09 12.01
CA MET A 216 10.59 -24.40 12.12
C MET A 216 11.60 -24.87 11.09
N MET A 217 11.60 -26.17 10.75
CA MET A 217 12.37 -26.72 9.63
C MET A 217 11.98 -26.09 8.30
N ILE A 218 10.68 -25.97 8.01
CA ILE A 218 10.19 -25.29 6.80
C ILE A 218 10.63 -23.83 6.79
N LEU A 219 10.49 -23.13 7.91
CA LEU A 219 10.90 -21.72 8.02
C LEU A 219 12.40 -21.56 7.76
N ALA A 220 13.23 -22.45 8.29
CA ALA A 220 14.68 -22.45 8.03
C ALA A 220 15.00 -22.70 6.54
N ILE A 221 14.33 -23.65 5.89
CA ILE A 221 14.48 -23.91 4.44
C ILE A 221 14.07 -22.69 3.63
N LEU A 222 12.95 -22.06 3.98
CA LEU A 222 12.46 -20.85 3.31
C LEU A 222 13.41 -19.67 3.51
N LEU A 223 13.92 -19.45 4.72
CA LEU A 223 14.90 -18.40 5.02
C LEU A 223 16.21 -18.62 4.25
N ALA A 224 16.74 -19.85 4.27
CA ALA A 224 17.94 -20.23 3.55
C ALA A 224 17.78 -20.05 2.03
N GLY A 225 16.63 -20.48 1.48
CA GLY A 225 16.28 -20.28 0.07
C GLY A 225 16.07 -18.81 -0.29
N TRP A 226 15.48 -18.01 0.60
CA TRP A 226 15.30 -16.58 0.41
C TRP A 226 16.62 -15.82 0.39
N MET A 227 17.55 -16.13 1.30
CA MET A 227 18.89 -15.53 1.31
C MET A 227 19.64 -15.84 0.00
N LEU A 228 19.61 -17.10 -0.45
CA LEU A 228 20.17 -17.46 -1.76
C LEU A 228 19.52 -16.67 -2.89
N TYR A 229 18.18 -16.64 -2.94
CA TYR A 229 17.46 -15.90 -3.98
C TYR A 229 17.85 -14.43 -4.02
N HIS A 230 17.95 -13.79 -2.85
CA HIS A 230 18.34 -12.41 -2.71
C HIS A 230 19.76 -12.16 -3.24
N ASP A 231 20.71 -13.05 -2.94
CA ASP A 231 22.11 -12.96 -3.38
C ASP A 231 22.26 -13.11 -4.89
N PHE A 232 21.40 -13.89 -5.53
CA PHE A 232 21.41 -14.07 -6.98
C PHE A 232 20.79 -12.89 -7.74
N GLN A 233 19.81 -12.21 -7.15
CA GLN A 233 18.96 -11.23 -7.85
C GLN A 233 19.36 -9.76 -7.66
N SER A 234 20.12 -9.42 -6.61
CA SER A 234 20.40 -8.02 -6.24
C SER A 234 21.89 -7.67 -6.27
N ILE A 235 22.17 -6.42 -6.62
CA ILE A 235 23.47 -5.74 -6.47
C ILE A 235 23.24 -4.40 -5.76
N TYR A 236 24.31 -3.70 -5.41
CA TYR A 236 24.24 -2.43 -4.67
C TYR A 236 24.97 -1.37 -5.46
N PHE A 237 24.35 -0.21 -5.65
CA PHE A 237 25.03 0.99 -6.10
C PHE A 237 25.45 1.77 -4.85
N GLN A 238 26.76 1.95 -4.70
CA GLN A 238 27.41 2.58 -3.57
C GLN A 238 27.95 3.94 -4.01
N LEU A 239 27.63 4.96 -3.24
CA LEU A 239 27.93 6.35 -3.55
C LEU A 239 28.56 7.00 -2.32
N THR A 240 29.69 7.66 -2.50
CA THR A 240 30.30 8.50 -1.45
C THR A 240 30.19 9.96 -1.85
N MET A 241 29.41 10.75 -1.12
CA MET A 241 29.21 12.16 -1.43
C MET A 241 29.02 13.04 -0.18
N LYS A 242 29.28 14.33 -0.33
CA LYS A 242 28.94 15.38 0.63
C LYS A 242 28.08 16.46 -0.03
N SER A 243 27.21 17.08 0.74
CA SER A 243 26.23 18.05 0.24
C SER A 243 26.05 19.21 1.20
N THR A 244 25.94 20.42 0.64
CA THR A 244 25.68 21.64 1.42
C THR A 244 24.18 21.90 1.62
N MET A 245 23.30 20.95 1.30
CA MET A 245 21.85 21.16 1.22
C MET A 245 21.08 20.50 2.35
N ARG A 246 20.28 21.30 3.06
CA ARG A 246 19.46 20.85 4.20
C ARG A 246 18.27 20.00 3.78
N GLY A 247 18.18 18.79 4.35
CA GLY A 247 17.01 17.91 4.23
C GLY A 247 16.66 17.59 2.78
N ASP A 248 17.68 17.28 1.98
CA ASP A 248 17.55 16.96 0.57
C ASP A 248 17.44 15.44 0.35
N ILE A 249 17.01 15.04 -0.85
CA ILE A 249 16.83 13.64 -1.24
C ILE A 249 17.65 13.40 -2.50
N ALA A 250 18.54 12.41 -2.44
CA ALA A 250 19.17 11.85 -3.61
C ALA A 250 18.36 10.65 -4.10
N GLU A 251 18.23 10.49 -5.41
CA GLU A 251 17.42 9.42 -6.00
C GLU A 251 18.20 8.69 -7.10
N LEU A 252 18.27 7.36 -7.03
CA LEU A 252 18.86 6.52 -8.06
C LEU A 252 17.76 5.84 -8.85
N TYR A 253 17.71 6.12 -10.15
CA TYR A 253 16.87 5.43 -11.12
C TYR A 253 17.68 4.34 -11.83
N TYR A 254 17.06 3.18 -11.99
CA TYR A 254 17.63 2.07 -12.75
C TYR A 254 16.63 1.59 -13.81
N ASP A 255 17.17 1.18 -14.94
CA ASP A 255 16.39 0.59 -16.02
C ASP A 255 16.87 -0.83 -16.31
N GLN A 256 15.94 -1.77 -16.46
CA GLN A 256 16.20 -3.16 -16.87
C GLN A 256 15.98 -3.38 -18.39
N GLY A 257 15.68 -2.31 -19.13
CA GLY A 257 15.40 -2.28 -20.57
C GLY A 257 13.98 -1.86 -20.94
N TYR A 258 13.31 -1.14 -20.04
CA TYR A 258 11.92 -0.70 -20.09
C TYR A 258 11.76 0.83 -19.92
N GLY A 259 12.86 1.58 -19.84
CA GLY A 259 12.88 3.02 -19.53
C GLY A 259 12.89 3.30 -18.01
N PHE A 260 13.29 4.51 -17.62
CA PHE A 260 13.21 4.93 -16.22
C PHE A 260 11.76 5.14 -15.79
N SER A 261 11.45 4.75 -14.57
CA SER A 261 10.15 5.02 -13.94
C SER A 261 10.34 5.26 -12.45
N GLY A 262 9.42 5.99 -11.82
CA GLY A 262 9.42 6.16 -10.36
C GLY A 262 9.21 4.85 -9.59
N ALA A 263 8.72 3.78 -10.24
CA ALA A 263 8.68 2.44 -9.63
C ALA A 263 10.06 1.77 -9.58
N SER A 264 10.99 2.23 -10.42
CA SER A 264 12.36 1.75 -10.55
C SER A 264 13.37 2.79 -10.06
N SER A 265 13.03 3.46 -8.96
CA SER A 265 13.89 4.42 -8.29
C SER A 265 14.07 4.10 -6.81
N LEU A 266 15.16 4.62 -6.22
CA LEU A 266 15.50 4.44 -4.81
C LEU A 266 15.97 5.77 -4.25
N ARG A 267 15.42 6.18 -3.11
CA ARG A 267 15.73 7.46 -2.47
C ARG A 267 16.60 7.28 -1.24
N ALA A 268 17.48 8.24 -1.01
CA ALA A 268 18.27 8.37 0.21
C ALA A 268 18.22 9.82 0.71
N HIS A 269 17.99 9.99 2.01
CA HIS A 269 18.08 11.31 2.64
C HIS A 269 19.53 11.73 2.74
N VAL A 270 19.83 12.93 2.24
CA VAL A 270 21.20 13.45 2.18
C VAL A 270 21.54 14.16 3.50
N HIS A 271 22.69 13.80 4.06
CA HIS A 271 23.24 14.46 5.24
C HIS A 271 23.85 15.82 4.89
N GLU A 272 23.55 16.82 5.73
CA GLU A 272 24.07 18.18 5.62
C GLU A 272 25.28 18.34 6.56
N ASP A 273 26.45 18.03 6.04
CA ASP A 273 27.72 18.37 6.67
C ASP A 273 28.84 18.36 5.63
N ASP A 274 30.02 18.80 6.05
CA ASP A 274 31.21 18.82 5.20
C ASP A 274 31.95 17.46 5.18
N GLN A 275 31.31 16.39 5.70
CA GLN A 275 31.85 15.04 5.71
C GLN A 275 31.30 14.21 4.55
N PHE A 276 32.14 13.30 4.06
CA PHE A 276 31.71 12.33 3.06
C PHE A 276 30.89 11.24 3.73
N HIS A 277 29.65 11.09 3.27
CA HIS A 277 28.76 10.01 3.69
C HIS A 277 28.64 8.96 2.59
N GLU A 278 28.39 7.75 3.03
CA GLU A 278 28.22 6.59 2.16
C GLU A 278 26.73 6.24 2.03
N TYR A 279 26.26 6.14 0.80
CA TYR A 279 24.88 5.83 0.45
C TYR A 279 24.84 4.53 -0.35
N HIS A 280 23.92 3.64 0.02
CA HIS A 280 23.76 2.33 -0.62
C HIS A 280 22.36 2.18 -1.21
N PHE A 281 22.29 1.90 -2.50
CA PHE A 281 21.05 1.69 -3.24
C PHE A 281 20.98 0.25 -3.76
N LYS A 282 20.06 -0.55 -3.22
CA LYS A 282 19.89 -1.94 -3.65
C LYS A 282 19.08 -2.04 -4.94
N ILE A 283 19.75 -2.38 -6.05
CA ILE A 283 19.16 -2.47 -7.40
C ILE A 283 19.17 -3.92 -7.92
N PRO A 284 18.30 -4.27 -8.89
CA PRO A 284 18.34 -5.59 -9.52
C PRO A 284 19.62 -5.78 -10.33
N ARG A 285 20.02 -7.04 -10.58
CA ARG A 285 21.25 -7.34 -11.32
C ARG A 285 21.16 -7.06 -12.82
N ASN A 286 19.99 -7.30 -13.42
CA ASN A 286 19.75 -7.09 -14.85
C ASN A 286 19.44 -5.61 -15.10
N ILE A 287 20.47 -4.76 -15.08
CA ILE A 287 20.38 -3.32 -15.40
C ILE A 287 20.98 -3.03 -16.78
N ARG A 288 20.40 -2.04 -17.45
CA ARG A 288 20.81 -1.52 -18.77
C ARG A 288 21.16 -0.03 -18.73
N TYR A 289 20.46 0.75 -17.91
CA TYR A 289 20.74 2.17 -17.73
C TYR A 289 20.66 2.54 -16.25
N LEU A 290 21.48 3.52 -15.86
CA LEU A 290 21.46 4.11 -14.53
C LEU A 290 21.40 5.63 -14.67
N ARG A 291 20.59 6.25 -13.82
CA ARG A 291 20.51 7.70 -13.68
C ARG A 291 20.52 8.03 -12.21
N PHE A 292 21.38 8.94 -11.81
CA PHE A 292 21.49 9.40 -10.44
C PHE A 292 21.10 10.87 -10.36
N ASP A 293 20.14 11.16 -9.48
CA ASP A 293 19.60 12.48 -9.27
C ASP A 293 20.17 12.97 -7.93
N PRO A 294 21.22 13.80 -7.94
CA PRO A 294 21.97 14.13 -6.72
C PRO A 294 21.18 15.00 -5.75
N SER A 295 20.16 15.72 -6.25
CA SER A 295 19.41 16.70 -5.48
C SER A 295 18.07 17.08 -6.13
N MET A 296 17.07 17.38 -5.30
CA MET A 296 15.81 18.03 -5.70
C MET A 296 15.79 19.53 -5.37
N LYS A 297 16.94 20.14 -5.07
CA LYS A 297 17.07 21.55 -4.69
C LYS A 297 18.26 22.22 -5.39
N ALA A 298 18.27 23.54 -5.34
CA ALA A 298 19.42 24.34 -5.75
C ALA A 298 20.57 24.19 -4.73
N GLY A 299 21.78 23.82 -5.19
CA GLY A 299 22.97 23.71 -4.34
C GLY A 299 24.14 22.98 -4.99
N THR A 300 25.08 22.51 -4.16
CA THR A 300 26.32 21.86 -4.60
C THR A 300 26.49 20.50 -3.92
N VAL A 301 26.79 19.47 -4.73
CA VAL A 301 27.12 18.11 -4.29
C VAL A 301 28.52 17.76 -4.79
N ILE A 302 29.35 17.19 -3.92
CA ILE A 302 30.67 16.68 -4.28
C ILE A 302 30.65 15.16 -4.12
N ILE A 303 30.88 14.46 -5.22
CA ILE A 303 30.82 13.00 -5.32
C ILE A 303 32.23 12.46 -5.46
N LYS A 304 32.69 11.71 -4.47
CA LYS A 304 34.03 11.12 -4.45
C LYS A 304 34.10 9.79 -5.18
N LYS A 305 33.04 8.97 -5.07
CA LYS A 305 33.04 7.59 -5.55
C LYS A 305 31.65 7.13 -5.96
N MET A 306 31.56 6.43 -7.08
CA MET A 306 30.36 5.72 -7.54
C MET A 306 30.75 4.29 -7.95
N GLU A 307 30.12 3.28 -7.35
CA GLU A 307 30.46 1.88 -7.59
C GLU A 307 29.22 0.98 -7.61
N LEU A 308 29.30 -0.10 -8.39
CA LEU A 308 28.47 -1.27 -8.19
C LEU A 308 29.22 -2.27 -7.32
N THR A 309 28.60 -2.66 -6.21
CA THR A 309 29.13 -3.62 -5.26
C THR A 309 28.15 -4.78 -5.06
N ASP A 310 28.65 -5.87 -4.48
CA ASP A 310 27.78 -6.86 -3.90
C ASP A 310 27.26 -6.47 -2.51
N ARG A 311 26.37 -7.29 -1.93
CA ARG A 311 25.84 -7.09 -0.58
C ARG A 311 26.90 -7.02 0.53
N PHE A 312 28.15 -7.39 0.22
CA PHE A 312 29.26 -7.44 1.16
C PHE A 312 30.31 -6.35 0.85
N GLY A 313 30.01 -5.41 -0.06
CA GLY A 313 30.91 -4.31 -0.42
C GLY A 313 32.05 -4.70 -1.37
N SER A 314 32.03 -5.90 -1.98
CA SER A 314 33.02 -6.26 -3.00
C SER A 314 32.70 -5.49 -4.28
N VAL A 315 33.65 -4.68 -4.75
CA VAL A 315 33.48 -3.86 -5.95
C VAL A 315 33.39 -4.74 -7.19
N LEU A 316 32.25 -4.62 -7.87
CA LEU A 316 31.98 -5.28 -9.14
C LEU A 316 32.34 -4.35 -10.31
N GLN A 317 32.02 -3.04 -10.20
CA GLN A 317 32.40 -2.02 -11.18
C GLN A 317 32.57 -0.66 -10.48
N SER A 318 33.56 0.12 -10.90
CA SER A 318 33.76 1.50 -10.46
C SER A 318 33.60 2.44 -11.64
N PHE A 319 32.82 3.51 -11.49
CA PHE A 319 32.48 4.41 -12.59
C PHE A 319 33.53 5.51 -12.74
N GLN A 320 34.06 5.63 -13.96
CA GLN A 320 35.07 6.63 -14.31
C GLN A 320 34.43 7.91 -14.86
N PRO A 321 35.14 9.05 -14.84
CA PRO A 321 34.63 10.35 -15.30
C PRO A 321 33.96 10.33 -16.69
N HIS A 322 34.52 9.60 -17.65
CA HIS A 322 33.98 9.51 -19.01
C HIS A 322 32.67 8.72 -19.12
N GLN A 323 32.27 7.99 -18.07
CA GLN A 323 31.01 7.26 -17.99
C GLN A 323 29.90 8.10 -17.34
N LEU A 324 30.21 9.31 -16.87
CA LEU A 324 29.28 10.20 -16.22
C LEU A 324 29.01 11.41 -17.12
N SER A 325 27.74 11.73 -17.33
CA SER A 325 27.35 12.89 -18.13
C SER A 325 26.22 13.68 -17.47
N PRO A 326 26.28 15.02 -17.47
CA PRO A 326 25.19 15.85 -16.99
C PRO A 326 24.01 15.75 -17.97
N SER A 327 22.78 15.72 -17.46
CA SER A 327 21.57 15.60 -18.29
C SER A 327 20.59 16.76 -18.09
N TRP A 328 20.05 16.95 -16.88
CA TRP A 328 19.02 17.97 -16.61
C TRP A 328 19.34 18.79 -15.36
N GLU A 329 19.03 20.08 -15.38
CA GLU A 329 19.15 21.03 -14.25
C GLU A 329 20.52 21.10 -13.55
N ILE A 330 21.60 20.73 -14.26
CA ILE A 330 23.00 20.88 -13.83
C ILE A 330 23.61 22.12 -14.46
N LYS A 331 24.05 23.06 -13.61
CA LYS A 331 24.71 24.32 -13.98
C LYS A 331 26.21 24.16 -14.18
N ALA A 332 26.86 23.34 -13.35
CA ALA A 332 28.29 23.03 -13.48
C ALA A 332 28.54 21.54 -13.18
N PHE A 333 29.43 20.93 -13.95
CA PHE A 333 29.80 19.52 -13.87
C PHE A 333 31.33 19.40 -14.06
N GLU A 334 32.07 19.48 -12.95
CA GLU A 334 33.52 19.68 -12.95
C GLU A 334 34.23 18.57 -12.16
N PHE A 335 35.22 17.93 -12.76
CA PHE A 335 36.07 16.96 -12.07
C PHE A 335 37.24 17.68 -11.40
N THR A 336 37.27 17.65 -10.06
CA THR A 336 38.34 18.24 -9.24
C THR A 336 39.15 17.15 -8.54
N ALA A 337 40.19 17.52 -7.79
CA ALA A 337 41.00 16.57 -7.01
C ALA A 337 40.19 15.85 -5.91
N ASP A 338 39.11 16.46 -5.43
CA ASP A 338 38.24 15.91 -4.36
C ASP A 338 37.08 15.04 -4.90
N GLY A 339 36.87 15.02 -6.22
CA GLY A 339 35.82 14.25 -6.88
C GLY A 339 35.05 15.06 -7.93
N LEU A 340 33.88 14.55 -8.33
CA LEU A 340 32.97 15.21 -9.24
C LEU A 340 32.15 16.27 -8.48
N THR A 341 32.34 17.54 -8.81
CA THR A 341 31.57 18.67 -8.29
C THR A 341 30.38 18.96 -9.20
N VAL A 342 29.17 18.85 -8.64
CA VAL A 342 27.91 19.08 -9.35
C VAL A 342 27.20 20.27 -8.71
N ARG A 343 27.00 21.34 -9.48
CA ARG A 343 26.21 22.51 -9.06
C ARG A 343 24.91 22.51 -9.83
N THR A 344 23.79 22.50 -9.11
CA THR A 344 22.45 22.53 -9.73
C THR A 344 22.05 23.96 -10.09
N THR A 345 21.03 24.11 -10.93
CA THR A 345 20.48 25.43 -11.28
C THR A 345 19.71 26.06 -10.10
N ASP A 346 19.53 27.39 -10.13
CA ASP A 346 18.98 28.16 -9.01
C ASP A 346 17.51 27.80 -8.65
N LYS A 347 16.81 27.06 -9.51
CA LYS A 347 15.44 26.53 -9.30
C LYS A 347 15.35 25.02 -9.52
N ALA A 348 16.46 24.30 -9.36
CA ALA A 348 16.49 22.87 -9.62
C ALA A 348 15.50 22.12 -8.73
N THR A 349 14.74 21.22 -9.36
CA THR A 349 13.78 20.29 -8.74
C THR A 349 14.05 18.84 -9.14
N ASP A 350 14.81 18.61 -10.22
CA ASP A 350 15.08 17.29 -10.81
C ASP A 350 16.46 17.29 -11.49
N SER A 351 17.54 17.48 -10.72
CA SER A 351 18.89 17.43 -11.28
C SER A 351 19.27 15.99 -11.64
N GLN A 352 19.85 15.75 -12.82
CA GLN A 352 20.04 14.38 -13.35
C GLN A 352 21.45 14.15 -13.90
N ILE A 353 22.09 13.08 -13.44
CA ILE A 353 23.38 12.56 -13.94
C ILE A 353 23.13 11.21 -14.59
N MET A 354 23.50 11.08 -15.86
CA MET A 354 23.43 9.82 -16.60
C MET A 354 24.70 9.01 -16.39
N ILE A 355 24.56 7.73 -16.01
CA ILE A 355 25.66 6.80 -15.76
C ILE A 355 25.67 5.74 -16.85
N MET A 356 26.74 5.72 -17.64
CA MET A 356 26.94 4.76 -18.72
C MET A 356 27.48 3.43 -18.19
N LEU A 357 26.81 2.34 -18.56
CA LEU A 357 27.29 0.98 -18.28
C LEU A 357 28.08 0.44 -19.47
N ASP A 358 29.23 -0.18 -19.21
CA ASP A 358 30.01 -0.88 -20.22
C ASP A 358 29.29 -2.17 -20.65
N GLU A 359 29.41 -2.54 -21.93
CA GLU A 359 28.79 -3.77 -22.47
C GLU A 359 29.24 -5.05 -21.74
N SER A 360 30.42 -5.02 -21.13
CA SER A 360 30.99 -6.11 -20.34
C SER A 360 30.38 -6.26 -18.95
N TRP A 361 29.66 -5.26 -18.42
CA TRP A 361 29.10 -5.32 -17.06
C TRP A 361 28.19 -6.54 -16.86
N GLN A 362 27.39 -6.89 -17.87
CA GLN A 362 26.48 -8.04 -17.83
C GLN A 362 27.18 -9.41 -17.74
N SER A 363 28.48 -9.47 -18.05
CA SER A 363 29.25 -10.72 -18.14
C SER A 363 29.92 -11.17 -16.83
N HIS A 364 29.80 -10.40 -15.74
CA HIS A 364 30.41 -10.76 -14.46
C HIS A 364 29.62 -11.87 -13.75
N ALA A 365 29.80 -13.12 -14.19
CA ALA A 365 29.42 -14.30 -13.43
C ALA A 365 30.33 -14.40 -12.20
N ARG A 366 29.74 -14.57 -11.00
CA ARG A 366 30.56 -14.85 -9.82
C ARG A 366 31.14 -16.26 -9.94
N PRO A 367 32.36 -16.53 -9.45
CA PRO A 367 32.81 -17.89 -9.24
C PRO A 367 31.79 -18.59 -8.33
N LEU A 368 31.16 -19.65 -8.83
CA LEU A 368 30.13 -20.43 -8.12
C LEU A 368 30.61 -20.89 -6.72
N LEU A 369 31.94 -21.05 -6.59
CA LEU A 369 32.66 -21.40 -5.37
C LEU A 369 32.60 -20.33 -4.27
N ILE A 370 32.65 -19.03 -4.62
CA ILE A 370 32.54 -17.92 -3.64
C ILE A 370 31.11 -17.81 -3.11
N VAL A 371 30.12 -18.01 -4.00
CA VAL A 371 28.69 -18.01 -3.60
C VAL A 371 28.39 -19.21 -2.72
N ALA A 372 28.87 -20.40 -3.09
CA ALA A 372 28.62 -21.63 -2.34
C ALA A 372 29.27 -21.62 -0.94
N THR A 373 30.53 -21.21 -0.84
CA THR A 373 31.25 -21.14 0.45
C THR A 373 30.62 -20.16 1.42
N ARG A 374 30.17 -19.00 0.93
CA ARG A 374 29.52 -17.98 1.78
C ARG A 374 28.09 -18.37 2.17
N ALA A 375 27.32 -18.96 1.25
CA ALA A 375 25.99 -19.50 1.56
C ALA A 375 26.07 -20.60 2.63
N LEU A 376 27.09 -21.47 2.58
CA LEU A 376 27.34 -22.49 3.60
C LEU A 376 27.54 -21.91 5.01
N ILE A 377 28.25 -20.77 5.14
CA ILE A 377 28.45 -20.10 6.43
C ILE A 377 27.13 -19.57 6.99
N GLU A 378 26.34 -18.85 6.18
CA GLU A 378 25.03 -18.33 6.61
C GLU A 378 24.06 -19.47 6.97
N TRP A 379 24.08 -20.55 6.18
CA TRP A 379 23.28 -21.74 6.43
C TRP A 379 23.72 -22.46 7.70
N SER A 380 25.02 -22.49 8.01
CA SER A 380 25.51 -23.07 9.25
C SER A 380 24.96 -22.34 10.49
N ALA A 381 24.82 -21.02 10.43
CA ALA A 381 24.22 -20.23 11.51
C ALA A 381 22.72 -20.50 11.67
N ILE A 382 21.97 -20.56 10.55
CA ILE A 382 20.53 -20.91 10.56
C ILE A 382 20.33 -22.32 11.13
N ILE A 383 21.14 -23.29 10.68
CA ILE A 383 21.09 -24.68 11.16
C ILE A 383 21.46 -24.74 12.65
N ALA A 384 22.49 -24.02 13.10
CA ALA A 384 22.86 -23.98 14.51
C ALA A 384 21.74 -23.40 15.38
N LEU A 385 21.13 -22.28 14.98
CA LEU A 385 19.97 -21.69 15.67
C LEU A 385 18.78 -22.64 15.69
N LEU A 386 18.51 -23.32 14.58
CA LEU A 386 17.44 -24.31 14.49
C LEU A 386 17.69 -25.50 15.42
N LEU A 387 18.92 -26.03 15.47
CA LEU A 387 19.28 -27.14 16.36
C LEU A 387 19.19 -26.73 17.83
N ILE A 388 19.66 -25.53 18.18
CA ILE A 388 19.51 -24.95 19.53
C ILE A 388 18.02 -24.81 19.87
N PHE A 389 17.20 -24.30 18.96
CA PHE A 389 15.76 -24.19 19.16
C PHE A 389 15.13 -25.56 19.39
N ILE A 390 15.41 -26.55 18.53
CA ILE A 390 14.86 -27.91 18.65
C ILE A 390 15.26 -28.52 20.00
N PHE A 391 16.51 -28.37 20.40
CA PHE A 391 17.01 -28.85 21.69
C PHE A 391 16.28 -28.19 22.87
N LEU A 392 16.19 -26.86 22.87
CA LEU A 392 15.51 -26.09 23.92
C LEU A 392 14.00 -26.39 23.95
N TRP A 393 13.37 -26.53 22.78
CA TRP A 393 11.96 -26.87 22.62
C TRP A 393 11.67 -28.25 23.19
N ASN A 394 12.40 -29.28 22.77
CA ASN A 394 12.22 -30.64 23.26
C ASN A 394 12.43 -30.73 24.78
N LYS A 395 13.38 -29.96 25.33
CA LYS A 395 13.63 -29.91 26.78
C LYS A 395 12.54 -29.18 27.57
N ASN A 396 11.93 -28.14 27.01
CA ASN A 396 11.08 -27.21 27.77
C ASN A 396 9.64 -27.06 27.26
N ARG A 397 9.18 -27.85 26.27
CA ARG A 397 7.86 -27.65 25.62
C ARG A 397 6.69 -27.51 26.61
N GLU A 398 6.64 -28.34 27.65
CA GLU A 398 5.55 -28.30 28.65
C GLU A 398 5.62 -27.05 29.54
N ARG A 399 6.83 -26.53 29.79
CA ARG A 399 6.99 -25.25 30.51
C ARG A 399 6.62 -24.08 29.59
N ALA A 400 7.02 -24.12 28.33
CA ALA A 400 6.68 -23.10 27.34
C ALA A 400 5.16 -22.99 27.13
N TYR A 401 4.47 -24.13 26.96
CA TYR A 401 3.01 -24.13 26.85
C TYR A 401 2.33 -23.59 28.11
N ARG A 402 2.77 -24.01 29.30
CA ARG A 402 2.22 -23.48 30.56
C ARG A 402 2.46 -21.98 30.74
N PHE A 403 3.59 -21.47 30.28
CA PHE A 403 3.88 -20.04 30.30
C PHE A 403 2.95 -19.26 29.36
N ILE A 404 2.79 -19.73 28.12
CA ILE A 404 1.92 -19.10 27.11
C ILE A 404 0.45 -19.17 27.53
N ASP A 405 -0.01 -20.32 28.03
CA ASP A 405 -1.39 -20.50 28.50
C ASP A 405 -1.61 -19.84 29.89
N GLY A 406 -0.58 -19.28 30.51
CA GLY A 406 -0.64 -18.65 31.82
C GLY A 406 -1.33 -17.29 31.82
N ALA A 407 -1.94 -16.93 32.96
CA ALA A 407 -2.69 -15.67 33.13
C ALA A 407 -1.86 -14.41 32.83
N PHE A 408 -0.53 -14.46 33.01
CA PHE A 408 0.33 -13.34 32.63
C PHE A 408 0.24 -13.03 31.12
N VAL A 409 0.42 -14.05 30.26
CA VAL A 409 0.42 -13.87 28.80
C VAL A 409 -1.00 -13.63 28.27
N GLN A 410 -2.00 -14.30 28.86
CA GLN A 410 -3.39 -14.20 28.38
C GLN A 410 -4.12 -12.93 28.86
N GLU A 411 -3.82 -12.42 30.05
CA GLU A 411 -4.60 -11.34 30.66
C GLU A 411 -3.75 -10.08 30.91
N ARG A 412 -2.57 -10.21 31.51
CA ARG A 412 -1.79 -9.05 31.98
C ARG A 412 -0.95 -8.39 30.88
N LEU A 413 -0.18 -9.18 30.13
CA LEU A 413 0.67 -8.70 29.04
C LEU A 413 -0.14 -7.89 28.01
N PRO A 414 -1.37 -8.30 27.65
CA PRO A 414 -2.25 -7.47 26.85
C PRO A 414 -2.56 -6.08 27.36
N LEU A 415 -2.80 -5.97 28.65
CA LEU A 415 -3.10 -4.68 29.26
C LEU A 415 -1.84 -3.82 29.39
N ILE A 416 -0.66 -4.45 29.58
CA ILE A 416 0.62 -3.74 29.61
C ILE A 416 0.89 -3.05 28.28
N TYR A 417 0.82 -3.77 27.15
CA TYR A 417 1.10 -3.13 25.86
C TYR A 417 0.04 -2.08 25.49
N LEU A 418 -1.22 -2.23 25.92
CA LEU A 418 -2.27 -1.22 25.70
C LEU A 418 -2.03 0.02 26.56
N GLY A 419 -1.58 -0.16 27.80
CA GLY A 419 -1.15 0.94 28.66
C GLY A 419 0.04 1.69 28.08
N CYS A 420 1.03 0.98 27.53
CA CYS A 420 2.15 1.59 26.81
C CYS A 420 1.66 2.37 25.57
N ALA A 421 0.81 1.76 24.74
CA ALA A 421 0.21 2.43 23.58
C ALA A 421 -0.55 3.70 23.99
N PHE A 422 -1.37 3.62 25.06
CA PHE A 422 -2.08 4.77 25.61
C PHE A 422 -1.13 5.89 26.06
N GLY A 423 -0.03 5.55 26.74
CA GLY A 423 1.00 6.51 27.12
C GLY A 423 1.64 7.21 25.91
N LEU A 424 1.89 6.47 24.83
CA LEU A 424 2.41 7.04 23.57
C LEU A 424 1.38 7.93 22.87
N ILE A 425 0.11 7.54 22.87
CA ILE A 425 -1.00 8.36 22.36
C ILE A 425 -1.05 9.69 23.10
N LEU A 426 -1.03 9.65 24.44
CA LEU A 426 -1.00 10.86 25.28
C LEU A 426 0.22 11.72 24.98
N ALA A 427 1.42 11.12 24.86
CA ALA A 427 2.61 11.86 24.50
C ALA A 427 2.41 12.64 23.19
N MET A 428 1.88 11.99 22.15
CA MET A 428 1.58 12.64 20.86
C MET A 428 0.53 13.76 20.98
N VAL A 429 -0.53 13.56 21.76
CA VAL A 429 -1.57 14.58 22.01
C VAL A 429 -0.97 15.89 22.52
N PHE A 430 -0.05 15.78 23.50
CA PHE A 430 0.53 16.95 24.18
C PHE A 430 1.70 17.58 23.43
N ILE A 431 2.52 16.81 22.72
CA ILE A 431 3.70 17.37 22.02
C ILE A 431 3.37 17.88 20.61
N GLY A 432 2.37 17.30 19.95
CA GLY A 432 2.07 17.58 18.54
C GLY A 432 1.63 19.03 18.30
N ASN A 433 2.25 19.69 17.33
CA ASN A 433 1.87 21.05 16.90
C ASN A 433 0.41 21.12 16.41
N ARG A 434 -0.16 22.32 16.37
CA ARG A 434 -1.55 22.60 15.99
C ARG A 434 -1.86 22.35 14.52
N THR A 435 -0.86 22.35 13.63
CA THR A 435 -1.05 22.22 12.17
C THR A 435 -0.42 20.97 11.59
N CYS A 436 0.14 20.08 12.43
CA CYS A 436 0.87 18.93 11.93
C CYS A 436 -0.02 17.73 11.60
N HIS A 437 -1.26 17.67 12.07
CA HIS A 437 -2.16 16.55 11.83
C HIS A 437 -3.08 16.79 10.62
N PRO A 438 -3.36 15.74 9.83
CA PRO A 438 -4.14 15.88 8.61
C PRO A 438 -5.59 16.28 8.88
N ASP A 439 -6.02 17.36 8.21
CA ASP A 439 -7.38 17.93 8.25
C ASP A 439 -7.93 18.29 9.64
N GLU A 440 -7.08 18.33 10.68
CA GLU A 440 -7.52 18.45 12.07
C GLU A 440 -8.32 19.76 12.32
N TRP A 441 -7.92 20.88 11.70
CA TRP A 441 -8.65 22.15 11.84
C TRP A 441 -10.07 22.10 11.30
N SER A 442 -10.27 21.49 10.14
CA SER A 442 -11.60 21.30 9.56
C SER A 442 -12.49 20.46 10.48
N HIS A 443 -11.91 19.46 11.15
CA HIS A 443 -12.61 18.69 12.17
C HIS A 443 -12.92 19.52 13.41
N ILE A 444 -11.96 20.29 13.94
CA ILE A 444 -12.14 21.16 15.11
C ILE A 444 -13.26 22.17 14.88
N TYR A 445 -13.27 22.88 13.74
CA TYR A 445 -14.33 23.83 13.43
C TYR A 445 -15.71 23.16 13.36
N SER A 446 -15.78 21.96 12.79
CA SER A 446 -17.02 21.19 12.70
C SER A 446 -17.51 20.71 14.08
N ALA A 447 -16.61 20.32 14.98
CA ALA A 447 -16.98 19.97 16.35
C ALA A 447 -17.40 21.20 17.16
N ASN A 448 -16.67 22.31 17.04
CA ASN A 448 -16.95 23.55 17.76
C ASN A 448 -18.31 24.16 17.38
N PHE A 449 -18.80 23.93 16.16
CA PHE A 449 -20.19 24.25 15.82
C PHE A 449 -21.19 23.64 16.81
N TYR A 450 -21.01 22.38 17.18
CA TYR A 450 -21.90 21.70 18.12
C TYR A 450 -21.67 22.08 19.59
N SER A 451 -20.64 22.87 19.92
CA SER A 451 -20.53 23.49 21.24
C SER A 451 -21.71 24.45 21.47
N SER A 452 -22.05 25.26 20.47
CA SER A 452 -23.13 26.25 20.56
C SER A 452 -24.50 25.75 20.07
N TYR A 453 -24.52 24.74 19.19
CA TYR A 453 -25.77 24.26 18.56
C TYR A 453 -26.09 22.82 18.94
N TRP A 454 -27.38 22.50 19.13
CA TRP A 454 -27.84 21.13 19.40
C TRP A 454 -28.29 20.37 18.16
N LEU A 455 -28.75 21.11 17.15
CA LEU A 455 -29.31 20.58 15.91
C LEU A 455 -28.50 21.10 14.71
N PRO A 456 -28.38 20.32 13.63
CA PRO A 456 -27.74 20.80 12.41
C PRO A 456 -28.51 21.98 11.81
N LYS A 457 -27.81 22.81 11.03
CA LYS A 457 -28.40 23.92 10.27
C LYS A 457 -28.32 23.61 8.77
N SER A 458 -29.05 24.38 7.96
CA SER A 458 -28.94 24.27 6.51
C SER A 458 -27.51 24.52 6.03
N VAL A 459 -27.10 23.88 4.93
CA VAL A 459 -25.72 23.92 4.43
C VAL A 459 -25.27 25.30 3.93
N ASP A 460 -26.22 26.18 3.61
CA ASP A 460 -26.01 27.58 3.22
C ASP A 460 -26.06 28.55 4.41
N ASN A 461 -26.27 28.04 5.64
CA ASN A 461 -26.29 28.87 6.83
C ASN A 461 -24.90 29.50 7.06
N PRO A 462 -24.82 30.81 7.41
CA PRO A 462 -23.55 31.49 7.61
C PRO A 462 -22.60 30.81 8.60
N GLU A 463 -23.13 30.15 9.64
CA GLU A 463 -22.31 29.44 10.62
C GLU A 463 -21.73 28.13 10.09
N VAL A 464 -22.45 27.44 9.20
CA VAL A 464 -21.96 26.23 8.53
C VAL A 464 -20.93 26.61 7.46
N VAL A 465 -21.15 27.71 6.74
CA VAL A 465 -20.25 28.21 5.69
C VAL A 465 -18.84 28.50 6.24
N LYS A 466 -18.73 28.99 7.48
CA LYS A 466 -17.42 29.22 8.15
C LYS A 466 -16.58 27.96 8.34
N THR A 467 -17.19 26.78 8.27
CA THR A 467 -16.51 25.48 8.46
C THR A 467 -16.06 24.84 7.14
N ILE A 468 -16.34 25.49 6.01
CA ILE A 468 -16.02 24.96 4.68
C ILE A 468 -14.51 25.05 4.43
N SER A 469 -13.93 23.93 4.05
CA SER A 469 -12.53 23.83 3.63
C SER A 469 -12.30 24.38 2.23
N GLY A 470 -11.04 24.55 1.82
CA GLY A 470 -10.68 24.92 0.44
C GLY A 470 -11.22 23.95 -0.64
N TYR A 471 -11.60 22.73 -0.26
CA TYR A 471 -12.27 21.76 -1.14
C TYR A 471 -13.76 22.09 -1.40
N GLY A 472 -14.30 23.14 -0.79
CA GLY A 472 -15.73 23.46 -0.87
C GLY A 472 -16.62 22.49 -0.09
N THR A 473 -16.04 21.71 0.83
CA THR A 473 -16.73 20.72 1.65
C THR A 473 -16.58 21.03 3.13
N SER A 474 -17.60 20.68 3.92
CA SER A 474 -17.58 20.71 5.38
C SER A 474 -18.01 19.36 5.92
N TYR A 475 -17.46 18.94 7.07
CA TYR A 475 -17.91 17.73 7.74
C TYR A 475 -19.33 17.87 8.33
N LEU A 476 -19.87 19.09 8.42
CA LEU A 476 -21.27 19.35 8.77
C LEU A 476 -22.26 19.10 7.62
N PHE A 477 -21.77 18.87 6.39
CA PHE A 477 -22.63 18.50 5.28
C PHE A 477 -23.26 17.11 5.45
N ARG A 478 -22.85 16.34 6.45
CA ARG A 478 -23.48 15.07 6.80
C ARG A 478 -23.73 15.01 8.29
N VAL A 479 -24.75 14.24 8.65
CA VAL A 479 -25.06 13.96 10.05
C VAL A 479 -24.09 12.91 10.55
N GLU A 480 -22.93 13.36 11.04
CA GLU A 480 -21.95 12.52 11.71
C GLU A 480 -21.99 12.78 13.21
N ILE A 481 -22.43 11.77 13.98
CA ILE A 481 -22.64 11.90 15.44
C ILE A 481 -21.35 12.21 16.20
N ALA A 482 -20.19 11.87 15.63
CA ALA A 482 -18.88 12.11 16.23
C ALA A 482 -18.63 13.60 16.52
N TYR A 483 -18.99 14.51 15.62
CA TYR A 483 -18.80 15.96 15.84
C TYR A 483 -19.76 16.51 16.89
N TRP A 484 -20.99 16.00 16.91
CA TRP A 484 -21.97 16.39 17.94
C TRP A 484 -21.49 15.98 19.33
N LEU A 485 -21.06 14.72 19.49
CA LEU A 485 -20.50 14.22 20.75
C LEU A 485 -19.26 15.01 21.14
N ALA A 486 -18.36 15.26 20.19
CA ALA A 486 -17.13 15.99 20.44
C ALA A 486 -17.38 17.43 20.90
N GLY A 487 -18.27 18.18 20.24
CA GLY A 487 -18.61 19.55 20.62
C GLY A 487 -19.24 19.65 22.00
N LYS A 488 -20.19 18.75 22.31
CA LYS A 488 -20.86 18.73 23.64
C LYS A 488 -19.90 18.33 24.75
N LEU A 489 -19.09 17.30 24.55
CA LEU A 489 -18.11 16.87 25.55
C LEU A 489 -16.97 17.89 25.72
N SER A 490 -16.55 18.55 24.64
CA SER A 490 -15.57 19.64 24.70
C SER A 490 -16.09 20.82 25.53
N SER A 491 -17.39 21.14 25.41
CA SER A 491 -18.04 22.19 26.21
C SER A 491 -18.10 21.84 27.71
N LEU A 492 -18.24 20.55 28.06
CA LEU A 492 -18.17 20.12 29.46
C LEU A 492 -16.75 20.21 30.04
N LEU A 493 -15.74 19.99 29.20
CA LEU A 493 -14.33 20.02 29.60
C LEU A 493 -13.71 21.43 29.56
N SER A 494 -14.42 22.44 29.06
CA SER A 494 -13.89 23.81 28.93
C SER A 494 -13.52 24.44 30.27
N ALA A 495 -14.13 24.00 31.38
CA ALA A 495 -13.79 24.43 32.72
C ALA A 495 -12.42 23.92 33.21
N LEU A 496 -11.92 22.80 32.65
CA LEU A 496 -10.69 22.15 33.08
C LEU A 496 -9.51 22.41 32.14
N ILE A 497 -9.80 22.57 30.84
CA ILE A 497 -8.77 22.68 29.80
C ILE A 497 -9.14 23.85 28.90
N TYR A 498 -8.32 24.90 28.93
CA TYR A 498 -8.58 26.12 28.17
C TYR A 498 -8.49 25.92 26.65
N GLU A 499 -7.51 25.14 26.19
CA GLU A 499 -7.23 24.96 24.76
C GLU A 499 -8.23 24.01 24.07
N ASP A 500 -9.03 24.55 23.15
CA ASP A 500 -10.09 23.83 22.41
C ASP A 500 -9.58 22.59 21.68
N TYR A 501 -8.46 22.72 20.95
CA TYR A 501 -7.90 21.62 20.17
C TYR A 501 -7.51 20.46 21.10
N LEU A 502 -6.90 20.76 22.26
CA LEU A 502 -6.46 19.77 23.23
C LEU A 502 -7.65 18.99 23.82
N ARG A 503 -8.76 19.69 24.15
CA ARG A 503 -9.99 19.02 24.59
C ARG A 503 -10.47 18.01 23.57
N LEU A 504 -10.52 18.40 22.30
CA LEU A 504 -11.00 17.53 21.22
C LEU A 504 -10.06 16.33 20.96
N ARG A 505 -8.73 16.52 21.03
CA ARG A 505 -7.77 15.41 20.96
C ARG A 505 -7.99 14.41 22.10
N LEU A 506 -8.14 14.91 23.34
CA LEU A 506 -8.36 14.08 24.53
C LEU A 506 -9.67 13.29 24.46
N LEU A 507 -10.69 13.77 23.75
CA LEU A 507 -11.92 13.00 23.54
C LEU A 507 -11.70 11.77 22.68
N ASN A 508 -10.91 11.87 21.60
CA ASN A 508 -10.51 10.68 20.84
C ASN A 508 -9.65 9.75 21.69
N THR A 509 -8.70 10.28 22.45
CA THR A 509 -7.87 9.48 23.37
C THR A 509 -8.69 8.78 24.46
N ALA A 510 -9.77 9.40 24.93
CA ALA A 510 -10.69 8.80 25.91
C ALA A 510 -11.45 7.59 25.35
N LEU A 511 -11.76 7.56 24.04
CA LEU A 511 -12.35 6.39 23.39
C LEU A 511 -11.38 5.19 23.44
N PHE A 512 -10.09 5.42 23.20
CA PHE A 512 -9.07 4.37 23.34
C PHE A 512 -8.98 3.88 24.78
N LEU A 513 -8.89 4.80 25.76
CA LEU A 513 -8.87 4.46 27.18
C LEU A 513 -10.09 3.64 27.59
N PHE A 514 -11.27 3.99 27.08
CA PHE A 514 -12.49 3.23 27.34
C PHE A 514 -12.37 1.78 26.88
N CYS A 515 -11.81 1.53 25.68
CA CYS A 515 -11.53 0.16 25.24
C CYS A 515 -10.57 -0.57 26.19
N VAL A 516 -9.48 0.08 26.62
CA VAL A 516 -8.52 -0.51 27.56
C VAL A 516 -9.17 -0.90 28.88
N LEU A 517 -9.94 0.01 29.49
CA LEU A 517 -10.64 -0.23 30.75
C LEU A 517 -11.71 -1.32 30.60
N LEU A 518 -12.48 -1.28 29.52
CA LEU A 518 -13.51 -2.28 29.23
C LEU A 518 -12.89 -3.68 29.10
N TRP A 519 -11.76 -3.81 28.41
CA TRP A 519 -11.10 -5.10 28.26
C TRP A 519 -10.43 -5.58 29.55
N ALA A 520 -9.88 -4.67 30.34
CA ALA A 520 -9.36 -5.00 31.67
C ALA A 520 -10.45 -5.54 32.60
N TRP A 521 -11.68 -5.03 32.48
CA TRP A 521 -12.76 -5.34 33.42
C TRP A 521 -13.70 -6.47 32.98
N LYS A 522 -13.96 -6.61 31.68
CA LYS A 522 -15.05 -7.47 31.17
C LYS A 522 -14.62 -8.47 30.11
N ALA A 523 -13.55 -8.23 29.36
CA ALA A 523 -13.21 -9.10 28.23
C ALA A 523 -12.52 -10.39 28.70
N ARG A 524 -13.04 -11.54 28.26
CA ARG A 524 -12.39 -12.84 28.50
C ARG A 524 -11.36 -13.22 27.44
N LYS A 525 -11.45 -12.60 26.25
CA LYS A 525 -10.57 -12.84 25.10
C LYS A 525 -9.66 -11.62 24.85
N VAL A 526 -9.04 -11.10 25.91
CA VAL A 526 -8.24 -9.86 25.86
C VAL A 526 -7.22 -9.87 24.72
N PRO A 527 -6.41 -10.93 24.47
CA PRO A 527 -5.40 -10.91 23.41
C PRO A 527 -5.98 -10.67 22.00
N LEU A 528 -7.18 -11.17 21.73
CA LEU A 528 -7.84 -11.03 20.44
C LEU A 528 -8.30 -9.59 20.19
N PHE A 529 -8.96 -8.98 21.17
CA PHE A 529 -9.45 -7.60 21.04
C PHE A 529 -8.30 -6.60 21.03
N SER A 530 -7.34 -6.82 21.93
CA SER A 530 -6.10 -6.06 21.98
C SER A 530 -5.32 -6.05 20.67
N MET A 531 -5.26 -7.18 19.95
CA MET A 531 -4.58 -7.28 18.67
C MET A 531 -5.09 -6.23 17.68
N ALA A 532 -6.41 -5.99 17.65
CA ALA A 532 -7.01 -4.99 16.76
C ALA A 532 -6.57 -3.55 17.07
N LEU A 533 -6.09 -3.24 18.29
CA LEU A 533 -5.59 -1.91 18.64
C LEU A 533 -4.07 -1.76 18.50
N ILE A 534 -3.31 -2.85 18.44
CA ILE A 534 -1.83 -2.81 18.40
C ILE A 534 -1.24 -3.28 17.07
N VAL A 535 -2.06 -3.87 16.19
CA VAL A 535 -1.62 -4.36 14.87
C VAL A 535 -1.02 -3.27 13.99
N SER A 536 -1.41 -2.02 14.24
CA SER A 536 -0.92 -0.86 13.51
C SER A 536 -0.68 0.34 14.43
N PRO A 537 0.44 1.07 14.26
CA PRO A 537 0.68 2.32 14.96
C PRO A 537 -0.19 3.47 14.43
N GLN A 538 -0.73 3.34 13.21
CA GLN A 538 -1.65 4.32 12.66
C GLN A 538 -2.94 4.42 13.48
N ILE A 539 -3.34 3.34 14.17
CA ILE A 539 -4.49 3.35 15.08
C ILE A 539 -4.19 4.27 16.27
N TRP A 540 -2.98 4.21 16.81
CA TRP A 540 -2.56 5.07 17.91
C TRP A 540 -2.52 6.53 17.45
N TYR A 541 -2.03 6.78 16.24
CA TYR A 541 -2.03 8.11 15.65
C TYR A 541 -3.45 8.65 15.47
N MET A 542 -4.38 7.84 14.96
CA MET A 542 -5.79 8.22 14.83
C MET A 542 -6.42 8.62 16.17
N PHE A 543 -6.03 7.99 17.28
CA PHE A 543 -6.54 8.34 18.61
C PHE A 543 -5.76 9.47 19.31
N SER A 544 -4.66 9.96 18.72
CA SER A 544 -3.85 11.04 19.29
C SER A 544 -4.20 12.45 18.78
N TYR A 545 -5.06 12.56 17.78
CA TYR A 545 -5.56 13.85 17.27
C TYR A 545 -7.06 13.78 16.98
N PHE A 546 -7.71 14.94 16.80
CA PHE A 546 -9.15 14.95 16.55
C PHE A 546 -9.46 14.72 15.06
N ASN A 547 -10.28 13.70 14.81
CA ASN A 547 -10.74 13.30 13.48
C ASN A 547 -12.06 12.51 13.55
N GLY A 548 -12.70 12.34 12.39
CA GLY A 548 -13.93 11.56 12.24
C GLY A 548 -13.77 10.04 12.12
N ASP A 549 -12.55 9.49 12.17
CA ASP A 549 -12.29 8.05 11.99
C ASP A 549 -12.25 7.27 13.31
N GLY A 550 -11.83 7.89 14.42
CA GLY A 550 -11.70 7.23 15.72
C GLY A 550 -13.02 6.70 16.27
N PHE A 551 -14.10 7.47 16.16
CA PHE A 551 -15.43 7.10 16.66
C PHE A 551 -16.06 5.88 15.95
N PRO A 552 -16.19 5.82 14.60
CA PRO A 552 -16.71 4.63 13.94
C PRO A 552 -15.88 3.38 14.24
N PHE A 553 -14.55 3.52 14.29
CA PHE A 553 -13.69 2.41 14.65
C PHE A 553 -13.97 1.90 16.07
N PHE A 554 -14.09 2.81 17.04
CA PHE A 554 -14.49 2.49 18.41
C PHE A 554 -15.83 1.74 18.48
N VAL A 555 -16.89 2.26 17.85
CA VAL A 555 -18.22 1.61 17.87
C VAL A 555 -18.17 0.23 17.20
N SER A 556 -17.39 0.08 16.12
CA SER A 556 -17.25 -1.21 15.43
C SER A 556 -16.54 -2.26 16.28
N LEU A 557 -15.54 -1.87 17.08
CA LEU A 557 -14.90 -2.76 18.04
C LEU A 557 -15.87 -3.17 19.15
N LEU A 558 -16.72 -2.26 19.63
CA LEU A 558 -17.76 -2.60 20.61
C LEU A 558 -18.78 -3.59 20.06
N ILE A 559 -19.22 -3.41 18.80
CA ILE A 559 -20.12 -4.35 18.11
C ILE A 559 -19.46 -5.73 17.99
N SER A 560 -18.21 -5.80 17.54
CA SER A 560 -17.46 -7.05 17.46
C SER A 560 -17.32 -7.72 18.83
N TRP A 561 -17.01 -6.97 19.89
CA TRP A 561 -16.95 -7.51 21.25
C TRP A 561 -18.30 -8.06 21.74
N GLN A 562 -19.39 -7.31 21.51
CA GLN A 562 -20.76 -7.71 21.84
C GLN A 562 -21.23 -8.97 21.08
N LEU A 563 -20.63 -9.28 19.93
CA LEU A 563 -20.94 -10.50 19.18
C LEU A 563 -20.04 -11.67 19.53
N VAL A 564 -18.77 -11.41 19.90
CA VAL A 564 -17.74 -12.44 20.11
C VAL A 564 -17.68 -12.96 21.54
N ASP A 565 -17.84 -12.09 22.54
CA ASP A 565 -17.73 -12.52 23.94
C ASP A 565 -19.06 -13.10 24.43
N HIS A 566 -19.04 -14.36 24.84
CA HIS A 566 -20.19 -15.06 25.42
C HIS A 566 -20.82 -14.35 26.63
N ASN A 567 -20.03 -13.60 27.40
CA ASN A 567 -20.50 -12.87 28.58
C ASN A 567 -21.00 -11.45 28.27
N SER A 568 -20.94 -11.02 27.01
CA SER A 568 -21.48 -9.73 26.61
C SER A 568 -23.02 -9.76 26.62
N MET A 569 -23.62 -8.61 26.91
CA MET A 569 -25.08 -8.47 27.04
C MET A 569 -25.80 -8.88 25.75
N THR A 570 -25.27 -8.48 24.60
CA THR A 570 -25.84 -8.81 23.29
C THR A 570 -25.75 -10.30 23.01
N ASN A 571 -24.58 -10.92 23.25
CA ASN A 571 -24.43 -12.35 22.98
C ASN A 571 -25.37 -13.19 23.87
N GLN A 572 -25.51 -12.83 25.14
CA GLN A 572 -26.47 -13.44 26.06
C GLN A 572 -27.92 -13.27 25.58
N TYR A 573 -28.28 -12.08 25.08
CA TYR A 573 -29.59 -11.81 24.49
C TYR A 573 -29.85 -12.66 23.24
N LEU A 574 -28.90 -12.74 22.31
CA LEU A 574 -29.09 -13.49 21.07
C LEU A 574 -29.24 -14.99 21.33
N ASN A 575 -28.55 -15.52 22.35
CA ASN A 575 -28.60 -16.94 22.74
C ASN A 575 -29.68 -17.29 23.77
N SER A 576 -30.42 -16.33 24.33
CA SER A 576 -31.48 -16.63 25.30
C SER A 576 -32.65 -17.37 24.64
N ALA A 577 -33.29 -18.29 25.38
CA ALA A 577 -34.51 -18.97 24.94
C ALA A 577 -35.76 -18.07 24.96
N ASP A 578 -35.68 -16.88 25.58
CA ASP A 578 -36.80 -15.95 25.71
C ASP A 578 -36.44 -14.56 25.17
N PHE A 579 -37.42 -13.90 24.56
CA PHE A 579 -37.35 -12.55 24.05
C PHE A 579 -37.14 -11.50 25.14
N ARG A 580 -37.71 -11.67 26.34
CA ARG A 580 -37.59 -10.66 27.42
C ARG A 580 -36.28 -10.78 28.19
N LYS A 581 -35.74 -12.00 28.28
CA LYS A 581 -34.49 -12.26 29.00
C LYS A 581 -33.32 -11.55 28.32
N HIS A 582 -32.57 -10.75 29.08
CA HIS A 582 -31.45 -9.93 28.59
C HIS A 582 -31.83 -8.91 27.50
N ILE A 583 -33.08 -8.41 27.47
CA ILE A 583 -33.53 -7.44 26.44
C ILE A 583 -32.64 -6.19 26.32
N SER A 584 -32.00 -5.77 27.42
CA SER A 584 -31.02 -4.68 27.44
C SER A 584 -29.85 -4.91 26.47
N GLY A 585 -29.46 -6.17 26.22
CA GLY A 585 -28.49 -6.51 25.19
C GLY A 585 -28.97 -6.22 23.78
N GLY A 586 -30.24 -6.52 23.47
CA GLY A 586 -30.85 -6.18 22.19
C GLY A 586 -30.98 -4.66 21.98
N ILE A 587 -31.35 -3.93 23.04
CA ILE A 587 -31.42 -2.46 23.01
C ILE A 587 -30.03 -1.86 22.79
N LEU A 588 -29.03 -2.28 23.57
CA LEU A 588 -27.64 -1.83 23.41
C LEU A 588 -27.15 -2.07 21.99
N PHE A 589 -27.38 -3.26 21.43
CA PHE A 589 -26.95 -3.60 20.08
C PHE A 589 -27.66 -2.74 19.03
N GLY A 590 -28.96 -2.51 19.17
CA GLY A 590 -29.71 -1.58 18.32
C GLY A 590 -29.15 -0.16 18.37
N ILE A 591 -28.80 0.35 19.56
CA ILE A 591 -28.16 1.66 19.72
C ILE A 591 -26.81 1.71 19.00
N LEU A 592 -25.96 0.70 19.19
CA LEU A 592 -24.65 0.63 18.53
C LEU A 592 -24.79 0.58 17.00
N MET A 593 -25.75 -0.17 16.47
CA MET A 593 -26.05 -0.20 15.03
C MET A 593 -26.57 1.16 14.52
N GLY A 594 -27.43 1.84 15.28
CA GLY A 594 -27.90 3.18 14.96
C GLY A 594 -26.76 4.22 14.96
N LEU A 595 -25.87 4.16 15.95
CA LEU A 595 -24.66 4.99 16.00
C LEU A 595 -23.72 4.71 14.83
N MET A 596 -23.59 3.46 14.41
CA MET A 596 -22.81 3.09 13.22
C MET A 596 -23.40 3.67 11.93
N LEU A 597 -24.73 3.69 11.79
CA LEU A 597 -25.42 4.32 10.66
C LEU A 597 -25.21 5.85 10.63
N LEU A 598 -25.12 6.48 11.81
CA LEU A 598 -24.78 7.90 11.99
C LEU A 598 -23.26 8.19 11.99
N SER A 599 -22.44 7.19 11.69
CA SER A 599 -21.00 7.34 11.56
C SER A 599 -20.59 7.44 10.09
N LYS A 600 -19.28 7.46 9.84
CA LYS A 600 -18.70 7.64 8.51
C LYS A 600 -19.14 6.55 7.52
N MET A 601 -19.48 6.95 6.30
CA MET A 601 -20.05 6.05 5.29
C MET A 601 -19.15 4.87 4.90
N ASN A 602 -17.83 5.00 5.08
CA ASN A 602 -16.93 3.88 4.77
C ASN A 602 -17.15 2.65 5.67
N TYR A 603 -17.88 2.80 6.79
CA TYR A 603 -18.29 1.70 7.66
C TYR A 603 -19.63 1.04 7.27
N TYR A 604 -20.32 1.48 6.21
CA TYR A 604 -21.57 0.83 5.79
C TYR A 604 -21.34 -0.60 5.30
N VAL A 605 -20.16 -0.90 4.76
CA VAL A 605 -19.74 -2.29 4.44
C VAL A 605 -19.69 -3.16 5.70
N TYR A 606 -19.32 -2.59 6.86
CA TYR A 606 -19.36 -3.30 8.15
C TYR A 606 -20.78 -3.58 8.62
N ILE A 607 -21.70 -2.64 8.45
CA ILE A 607 -23.12 -2.86 8.76
C ILE A 607 -23.65 -4.05 7.96
N ALA A 608 -23.40 -4.05 6.65
CA ALA A 608 -23.79 -5.17 5.78
C ALA A 608 -23.14 -6.50 6.21
N PHE A 609 -21.86 -6.48 6.58
CA PHE A 609 -21.17 -7.64 7.15
C PHE A 609 -21.86 -8.15 8.43
N ILE A 610 -22.19 -7.27 9.37
CA ILE A 610 -22.87 -7.64 10.62
C ILE A 610 -24.25 -8.23 10.36
N LEU A 611 -24.99 -7.71 9.38
CA LEU A 611 -26.27 -8.32 8.96
C LEU A 611 -26.07 -9.75 8.42
N CYS A 612 -25.01 -9.98 7.63
CA CYS A 612 -24.65 -11.34 7.18
C CYS A 612 -24.26 -12.25 8.35
N VAL A 613 -23.49 -11.76 9.32
CA VAL A 613 -23.12 -12.51 10.53
C VAL A 613 -24.35 -12.86 11.37
N MET A 614 -25.29 -11.93 11.53
CA MET A 614 -26.55 -12.17 12.24
C MET A 614 -27.41 -13.20 11.51
N ALA A 615 -27.59 -13.05 10.19
CA ALA A 615 -28.31 -14.01 9.37
C ALA A 615 -27.70 -15.41 9.47
N TRP A 616 -26.38 -15.51 9.37
CA TRP A 616 -25.64 -16.76 9.55
C TRP A 616 -25.91 -17.40 10.90
N ARG A 617 -25.82 -16.61 11.98
CA ARG A 617 -26.02 -17.08 13.35
C ARG A 617 -27.44 -17.60 13.57
N PHE A 618 -28.45 -16.91 13.02
CA PHE A 618 -29.84 -17.34 13.09
C PHE A 618 -30.08 -18.66 12.35
N LEU A 619 -29.49 -18.82 11.17
CA LEU A 619 -29.64 -20.01 10.34
C LEU A 619 -28.88 -21.22 10.91
N PHE A 620 -27.63 -21.05 11.37
CA PHE A 620 -26.70 -22.18 11.56
C PHE A 620 -26.18 -22.39 12.98
N GLU A 621 -26.36 -21.45 13.93
CA GLU A 621 -25.65 -21.50 15.22
C GLU A 621 -26.53 -21.71 16.47
N SER A 622 -27.86 -21.71 16.37
CA SER A 622 -28.67 -21.89 17.58
C SER A 622 -28.69 -23.35 18.07
N ARG A 623 -28.33 -23.52 19.34
CA ARG A 623 -28.47 -24.74 20.14
C ARG A 623 -29.83 -24.74 20.86
N GLY A 624 -30.60 -25.83 20.75
CA GLY A 624 -31.83 -26.06 21.52
C GLY A 624 -32.79 -27.07 20.88
N GLN A 625 -33.49 -27.85 21.71
CA GLN A 625 -34.55 -28.82 21.35
C GLN A 625 -35.92 -28.12 21.15
N GLU A 626 -36.00 -27.13 20.26
CA GLU A 626 -37.28 -26.49 19.88
C GLU A 626 -37.58 -26.72 18.40
N SER A 627 -38.87 -26.76 18.04
CA SER A 627 -39.30 -26.82 16.64
C SER A 627 -38.74 -25.63 15.86
N ILE A 628 -38.24 -25.89 14.64
CA ILE A 628 -37.56 -24.91 13.77
C ILE A 628 -38.40 -23.63 13.57
N SER A 629 -39.74 -23.77 13.52
CA SER A 629 -40.68 -22.65 13.31
C SER A 629 -40.70 -21.66 14.47
N GLU A 630 -40.84 -22.14 15.72
CA GLU A 630 -40.88 -21.30 16.92
C GLU A 630 -39.55 -20.56 17.13
N ARG A 631 -38.43 -21.25 16.90
CA ARG A 631 -37.08 -20.66 16.92
C ARG A 631 -36.95 -19.51 15.92
N ASN A 632 -37.35 -19.72 14.67
CA ASN A 632 -37.26 -18.69 13.64
C ASN A 632 -38.10 -17.47 14.01
N ARG A 633 -39.31 -17.69 14.54
CA ARG A 633 -40.19 -16.61 15.03
C ARG A 633 -39.55 -15.80 16.16
N LEU A 634 -38.90 -16.46 17.13
CA LEU A 634 -38.20 -15.78 18.22
C LEU A 634 -37.04 -14.92 17.68
N GLN A 635 -36.20 -15.46 16.81
CA GLN A 635 -35.06 -14.72 16.26
C GLN A 635 -35.51 -13.53 15.41
N ILE A 636 -36.61 -13.66 14.65
CA ILE A 636 -37.23 -12.55 13.92
C ILE A 636 -37.68 -11.44 14.88
N LYS A 637 -38.32 -11.78 16.01
CA LYS A 637 -38.70 -10.77 17.02
C LYS A 637 -37.49 -10.03 17.58
N LYS A 638 -36.40 -10.75 17.88
CA LYS A 638 -35.14 -10.15 18.37
C LYS A 638 -34.52 -9.21 17.32
N ALA A 639 -34.47 -9.65 16.06
CA ALA A 639 -33.98 -8.85 14.95
C ALA A 639 -34.84 -7.59 14.75
N PHE A 640 -36.16 -7.72 14.82
CA PHE A 640 -37.10 -6.61 14.70
C PHE A 640 -36.87 -5.56 15.80
N LEU A 641 -36.68 -5.97 17.06
CA LEU A 641 -36.34 -5.06 18.14
C LEU A 641 -35.05 -4.27 17.83
N ILE A 642 -33.98 -4.97 17.44
CA ILE A 642 -32.68 -4.36 17.12
C ILE A 642 -32.83 -3.32 16.01
N VAL A 643 -33.53 -3.67 14.93
CA VAL A 643 -33.78 -2.78 13.78
C VAL A 643 -34.60 -1.56 14.21
N CYS A 644 -35.67 -1.75 14.99
CA CYS A 644 -36.49 -0.64 15.46
C CYS A 644 -35.67 0.35 16.30
N ILE A 645 -34.86 -0.15 17.24
CA ILE A 645 -34.00 0.71 18.07
C ILE A 645 -32.94 1.43 17.22
N ALA A 646 -32.31 0.73 16.27
CA ALA A 646 -31.34 1.34 15.36
C ALA A 646 -31.97 2.48 14.53
N LEU A 647 -33.19 2.26 14.02
CA LEU A 647 -33.96 3.26 13.28
C LEU A 647 -34.37 4.45 14.17
N CYS A 648 -34.77 4.21 15.43
CA CYS A 648 -35.09 5.28 16.37
C CYS A 648 -33.89 6.18 16.68
N VAL A 649 -32.66 5.64 16.65
CA VAL A 649 -31.43 6.44 16.81
C VAL A 649 -31.09 7.18 15.52
N TRP A 650 -31.19 6.51 14.37
CA TRP A 650 -30.71 7.03 13.09
C TRP A 650 -31.68 7.99 12.37
N LEU A 651 -32.98 7.65 12.29
CA LEU A 651 -33.96 8.39 11.48
C LEU A 651 -34.14 9.85 11.93
N PRO A 652 -34.36 10.16 13.23
CA PRO A 652 -34.70 11.53 13.62
C PRO A 652 -33.67 12.59 13.19
N PRO A 653 -32.36 12.44 13.47
CA PRO A 653 -31.39 13.47 13.08
C PRO A 653 -31.19 13.56 11.56
N VAL A 654 -31.33 12.45 10.82
CA VAL A 654 -31.20 12.43 9.35
C VAL A 654 -32.40 13.09 8.68
N VAL A 655 -33.63 12.81 9.15
CA VAL A 655 -34.85 13.44 8.63
C VAL A 655 -34.84 14.94 8.94
N TYR A 656 -34.46 15.32 10.15
CA TYR A 656 -34.35 16.73 10.52
C TYR A 656 -33.31 17.47 9.65
N ASP A 657 -32.15 16.86 9.41
CA ASP A 657 -31.11 17.41 8.53
C ASP A 657 -31.58 17.58 7.09
N GLN A 658 -32.41 16.68 6.55
CA GLN A 658 -33.05 16.87 5.25
C GLN A 658 -34.10 17.97 5.29
N TYR A 659 -34.93 18.02 6.34
CA TYR A 659 -35.98 19.02 6.52
C TYR A 659 -35.43 20.45 6.54
N VAL A 660 -34.36 20.72 7.32
CA VAL A 660 -33.74 22.06 7.36
C VAL A 660 -33.08 22.46 6.03
N ASN A 661 -32.90 21.50 5.12
CA ASN A 661 -32.38 21.72 3.77
C ASN A 661 -33.46 21.60 2.69
N ASP A 662 -34.74 21.71 3.06
CA ASP A 662 -35.89 21.66 2.16
C ASP A 662 -35.94 20.37 1.33
N PHE A 663 -35.39 19.26 1.86
CA PHE A 663 -35.18 17.99 1.15
C PHE A 663 -34.37 18.11 -0.17
N ARG A 664 -33.64 19.22 -0.36
CA ARG A 664 -32.78 19.51 -1.53
C ARG A 664 -31.32 19.67 -1.14
N LYS A 665 -30.89 18.93 -0.11
CA LYS A 665 -29.56 19.08 0.50
C LYS A 665 -28.41 18.92 -0.50
N ASN A 666 -28.48 17.94 -1.40
CA ASN A 666 -27.43 17.70 -2.39
C ASN A 666 -27.27 18.89 -3.36
N GLU A 667 -28.37 19.51 -3.79
CA GLU A 667 -28.34 20.71 -4.64
C GLU A 667 -27.70 21.89 -3.90
N LYS A 668 -28.11 22.12 -2.65
CA LYS A 668 -27.52 23.19 -1.83
C LYS A 668 -26.02 22.95 -1.59
N ILE A 669 -25.59 21.71 -1.37
CA ILE A 669 -24.16 21.37 -1.25
C ILE A 669 -23.39 21.75 -2.52
N LEU A 670 -23.92 21.45 -3.71
CA LEU A 670 -23.27 21.80 -4.99
C LEU A 670 -23.17 23.32 -5.18
N ILE A 671 -24.24 24.06 -4.87
CA ILE A 671 -24.25 25.53 -4.95
C ILE A 671 -23.23 26.14 -3.97
N THR A 672 -23.19 25.64 -2.74
CA THR A 672 -22.26 26.10 -1.71
C THR A 672 -20.81 25.76 -2.09
N ALA A 673 -20.54 24.55 -2.61
CA ALA A 673 -19.22 24.17 -3.09
C ALA A 673 -18.75 25.05 -4.25
N GLU A 674 -19.64 25.41 -5.18
CA GLU A 674 -19.34 26.31 -6.30
C GLU A 674 -18.89 27.71 -5.84
N ARG A 675 -19.49 28.20 -4.74
CA ARG A 675 -19.18 29.52 -4.16
C ARG A 675 -17.86 29.54 -3.40
N HIS A 676 -17.54 28.47 -2.68
CA HIS A 676 -16.46 28.48 -1.67
C HIS A 676 -15.24 27.62 -2.00
N ALA A 677 -15.32 26.66 -2.94
CA ALA A 677 -14.16 25.85 -3.32
C ALA A 677 -13.10 26.70 -4.04
N HIS A 678 -11.83 26.30 -3.89
CA HIS A 678 -10.76 26.82 -4.73
C HIS A 678 -11.08 26.60 -6.22
N PRO A 679 -10.60 27.49 -7.12
CA PRO A 679 -10.99 27.46 -8.54
C PRO A 679 -10.85 26.08 -9.23
N ALA A 680 -9.77 25.34 -8.94
CA ALA A 680 -9.53 24.02 -9.52
C ALA A 680 -10.41 22.88 -8.93
N LEU A 681 -11.09 23.14 -7.81
CA LEU A 681 -11.93 22.18 -7.06
C LEU A 681 -13.43 22.44 -7.25
N LYS A 682 -13.80 23.47 -8.02
CA LYS A 682 -15.20 23.84 -8.22
C LYS A 682 -15.98 22.78 -9.02
N PRO A 683 -17.25 22.51 -8.66
CA PRO A 683 -18.15 21.65 -9.44
C PRO A 683 -18.26 22.06 -10.92
N SER A 684 -18.36 23.36 -11.23
CA SER A 684 -18.38 23.87 -12.61
C SER A 684 -17.13 23.46 -13.37
N LYS A 685 -15.94 23.56 -12.75
CA LYS A 685 -14.67 23.17 -13.38
C LYS A 685 -14.63 21.68 -13.68
N LEU A 686 -15.13 20.83 -12.78
CA LEU A 686 -15.24 19.38 -13.00
C LEU A 686 -16.23 18.99 -14.10
N ARG A 687 -17.19 19.86 -14.45
CA ARG A 687 -18.20 19.63 -15.49
C ARG A 687 -17.76 20.19 -16.85
N ASP A 688 -17.27 21.43 -16.84
CA ASP A 688 -17.10 22.24 -18.05
C ASP A 688 -15.66 22.16 -18.61
N ASP A 689 -14.66 21.91 -17.75
CA ASP A 689 -13.26 21.77 -18.16
C ASP A 689 -12.48 20.89 -17.17
N ILE A 690 -12.70 19.58 -17.27
CA ILE A 690 -12.12 18.58 -16.37
C ILE A 690 -10.59 18.54 -16.44
N SER A 691 -10.00 18.96 -17.57
CA SER A 691 -8.55 18.89 -17.83
C SER A 691 -7.74 19.81 -16.91
N SER A 692 -8.33 20.95 -16.53
CA SER A 692 -7.71 21.93 -15.64
C SER A 692 -8.26 21.87 -14.21
N SER A 693 -9.05 20.84 -13.88
CA SER A 693 -9.47 20.56 -12.51
C SER A 693 -8.35 19.87 -11.71
N TYR A 694 -8.41 19.91 -10.38
CA TYR A 694 -7.38 19.34 -9.49
C TYR A 694 -6.98 17.91 -9.89
N PRO A 695 -5.69 17.58 -10.06
CA PRO A 695 -5.23 16.32 -10.63
C PRO A 695 -5.84 15.07 -9.99
N GLY A 696 -6.01 15.04 -8.66
CA GLY A 696 -6.53 13.90 -7.92
C GLY A 696 -8.05 13.67 -8.01
N LEU A 697 -8.83 14.60 -8.58
CA LEU A 697 -10.28 14.45 -8.70
C LEU A 697 -10.69 13.72 -9.98
N ARG A 698 -11.72 12.86 -9.86
CA ARG A 698 -12.41 12.19 -10.98
C ARG A 698 -11.46 11.52 -11.99
N LEU A 699 -10.47 10.75 -11.50
CA LEU A 699 -9.46 10.09 -12.34
C LEU A 699 -10.06 9.26 -13.49
N ARG A 700 -11.16 8.56 -13.24
CA ARG A 700 -11.92 7.83 -14.27
C ARG A 700 -12.33 8.73 -15.44
N ASP A 701 -12.87 9.91 -15.11
CA ASP A 701 -13.42 10.83 -16.10
C ASP A 701 -12.29 11.62 -16.80
N LYS A 702 -11.10 11.67 -16.19
CA LYS A 702 -9.82 12.08 -16.82
C LYS A 702 -9.20 10.99 -17.69
N GLY A 703 -9.86 9.84 -17.83
CA GLY A 703 -9.47 8.78 -18.74
C GLY A 703 -8.54 7.73 -18.16
N MET A 704 -8.20 7.79 -16.86
CA MET A 704 -7.41 6.76 -16.18
C MET A 704 -8.23 5.49 -15.98
N SER A 705 -7.71 4.35 -16.43
CA SER A 705 -8.37 3.05 -16.24
C SER A 705 -8.16 2.49 -14.82
N LEU A 706 -9.07 1.63 -14.35
CA LEU A 706 -8.90 0.93 -13.07
C LEU A 706 -7.62 0.07 -13.06
N ARG A 707 -7.24 -0.46 -14.23
CA ARG A 707 -6.02 -1.24 -14.41
C ARG A 707 -4.78 -0.37 -14.24
N GLU A 708 -4.79 0.84 -14.81
CA GLU A 708 -3.72 1.83 -14.60
C GLU A 708 -3.54 2.14 -13.11
N LEU A 709 -4.64 2.47 -12.43
CA LEU A 709 -4.64 2.82 -11.00
C LEU A 709 -4.06 1.72 -10.09
N LEU A 710 -4.41 0.45 -10.34
CA LEU A 710 -4.07 -0.65 -9.43
C LEU A 710 -2.79 -1.40 -9.79
N PHE A 711 -2.50 -1.55 -11.08
CA PHE A 711 -1.44 -2.45 -11.55
C PHE A 711 -0.29 -1.70 -12.21
N GLN A 712 -0.56 -0.58 -12.87
CA GLN A 712 0.47 0.18 -13.61
C GLN A 712 1.13 1.24 -12.72
N ASN A 713 0.35 1.92 -11.88
CA ASN A 713 0.85 2.80 -10.84
C ASN A 713 0.83 2.07 -9.48
N PRO A 714 1.99 1.66 -8.92
CA PRO A 714 2.03 0.98 -7.63
C PRO A 714 1.69 1.92 -6.45
N GLU A 715 1.72 3.23 -6.65
CA GLU A 715 1.59 4.26 -5.61
C GLU A 715 0.32 4.08 -4.77
N TRP A 716 -0.83 3.81 -5.38
CA TRP A 716 -2.07 3.62 -4.63
C TRP A 716 -1.93 2.48 -3.61
N ARG A 717 -1.34 1.35 -4.02
CA ARG A 717 -1.16 0.17 -3.16
C ARG A 717 -0.13 0.43 -2.07
N ASP A 718 0.99 1.05 -2.43
CA ASP A 718 2.07 1.32 -1.49
C ASP A 718 1.68 2.38 -0.46
N MET A 719 1.04 3.47 -0.88
CA MET A 719 0.55 4.51 0.02
C MET A 719 -0.55 3.99 0.94
N THR A 720 -1.49 3.20 0.41
CA THR A 720 -2.54 2.56 1.23
C THR A 720 -1.93 1.63 2.28
N PHE A 721 -0.91 0.84 1.90
CA PHE A 721 -0.23 -0.04 2.83
C PHE A 721 0.57 0.72 3.89
N LYS A 722 1.41 1.69 3.48
CA LYS A 722 2.22 2.51 4.40
C LYS A 722 1.34 3.26 5.40
N SER A 723 0.27 3.88 4.91
CA SER A 723 -0.68 4.59 5.77
C SER A 723 -1.57 3.70 6.60
N PHE A 724 -1.73 2.40 6.26
CA PHE A 724 -2.32 1.45 7.20
C PHE A 724 -1.38 1.17 8.36
N PHE A 725 -0.06 1.14 8.14
CA PHE A 725 0.95 0.69 9.12
C PHE A 725 1.88 1.80 9.65
N GLY A 726 1.46 3.06 9.56
CA GLY A 726 2.20 4.20 10.13
C GLY A 726 2.72 5.16 9.07
N LEU A 727 1.86 6.09 8.65
CA LEU A 727 2.18 7.27 7.84
C LEU A 727 1.57 8.48 8.55
N TYR A 728 2.43 9.37 9.01
CA TYR A 728 2.08 10.43 9.95
C TYR A 728 2.19 11.81 9.32
N GLY A 729 1.59 12.80 9.97
CA GLY A 729 1.50 14.17 9.45
C GLY A 729 0.56 14.27 8.25
N ASN A 730 0.84 15.19 7.33
CA ASN A 730 0.11 15.31 6.06
C ASN A 730 0.61 14.30 5.01
N MET A 731 0.86 13.06 5.45
CA MET A 731 1.45 11.96 4.69
C MET A 731 2.95 12.08 4.39
N ASP A 732 3.66 12.89 5.17
CA ASP A 732 5.08 13.20 4.96
C ASP A 732 6.01 12.25 5.73
N TYR A 733 5.62 11.83 6.93
CA TYR A 733 6.51 11.09 7.84
C TYR A 733 6.21 9.60 7.82
N HIS A 734 7.15 8.79 7.37
CA HIS A 734 7.04 7.33 7.33
C HIS A 734 8.34 6.66 7.75
N SER A 735 8.23 5.40 8.17
CA SER A 735 9.38 4.57 8.49
C SER A 735 10.12 4.13 7.22
N ASP A 736 11.33 3.61 7.38
CA ASP A 736 12.14 3.15 6.25
C ASP A 736 11.52 1.95 5.53
N ARG A 737 11.99 1.70 4.31
CA ARG A 737 11.52 0.58 3.48
C ARG A 737 11.63 -0.77 4.21
N ASP A 738 12.66 -0.97 5.02
CA ASP A 738 12.89 -2.22 5.74
C ASP A 738 11.85 -2.48 6.82
N TYR A 739 11.40 -1.43 7.51
CA TYR A 739 10.28 -1.52 8.45
C TYR A 739 9.04 -2.09 7.77
N TYR A 740 8.62 -1.50 6.65
CA TYR A 740 7.44 -1.96 5.92
C TYR A 740 7.61 -3.37 5.34
N GLN A 741 8.82 -3.77 4.96
CA GLN A 741 9.10 -5.15 4.56
C GLN A 741 8.89 -6.13 5.72
N VAL A 742 9.41 -5.83 6.91
CA VAL A 742 9.20 -6.66 8.10
C VAL A 742 7.71 -6.77 8.40
N VAL A 743 6.97 -5.65 8.38
CA VAL A 743 5.51 -5.66 8.57
C VAL A 743 4.82 -6.53 7.52
N ARG A 744 5.16 -6.41 6.23
CA ARG A 744 4.61 -7.26 5.16
C ARG A 744 4.84 -8.74 5.44
N TYR A 745 6.06 -9.12 5.82
CA TYR A 745 6.39 -10.52 6.10
C TYR A 745 5.70 -11.04 7.37
N THR A 746 5.63 -10.25 8.45
CA THR A 746 4.93 -10.64 9.67
C THR A 746 3.43 -10.82 9.43
N GLN A 747 2.78 -9.88 8.72
CA GLN A 747 1.37 -10.00 8.35
C GLN A 747 1.14 -11.20 7.44
N GLY A 748 1.99 -11.38 6.43
CA GLY A 748 1.96 -12.55 5.53
C GLY A 748 2.06 -13.87 6.31
N ALA A 749 3.00 -13.99 7.24
CA ALA A 749 3.15 -15.16 8.09
C ALA A 749 1.91 -15.40 8.98
N PHE A 750 1.34 -14.35 9.56
CA PHE A 750 0.13 -14.45 10.37
C PHE A 750 -1.06 -14.98 9.55
N PHE A 751 -1.34 -14.38 8.39
CA PHE A 751 -2.44 -14.81 7.51
C PHE A 751 -2.20 -16.19 6.90
N LEU A 752 -0.96 -16.56 6.59
CA LEU A 752 -0.63 -17.92 6.15
C LEU A 752 -0.91 -18.95 7.25
N LEU A 753 -0.55 -18.67 8.51
CA LEU A 753 -0.87 -19.54 9.64
C LEU A 753 -2.38 -19.70 9.83
N ILE A 754 -3.14 -18.61 9.71
CA ILE A 754 -4.61 -18.65 9.74
C ILE A 754 -5.13 -19.53 8.61
N PHE A 755 -4.67 -19.32 7.37
CA PHE A 755 -5.07 -20.09 6.20
C PHE A 755 -4.83 -21.59 6.39
N PHE A 756 -3.62 -21.98 6.81
CA PHE A 756 -3.31 -23.38 7.11
C PHE A 756 -4.15 -23.94 8.26
N CYS A 757 -4.37 -23.16 9.32
CA CYS A 757 -5.23 -23.57 10.43
C CYS A 757 -6.67 -23.83 9.95
N VAL A 758 -7.24 -22.92 9.16
CA VAL A 758 -8.59 -23.04 8.59
C VAL A 758 -8.71 -24.29 7.72
N ILE A 759 -7.76 -24.53 6.84
CA ILE A 759 -7.80 -25.69 5.93
C ILE A 759 -7.69 -27.01 6.69
N ILE A 760 -6.77 -27.13 7.65
CA ILE A 760 -6.51 -28.40 8.34
C ILE A 760 -7.65 -28.73 9.30
N ALA A 761 -8.09 -27.77 10.11
CA ALA A 761 -8.85 -28.05 11.32
C ALA A 761 -10.37 -27.82 11.22
N PHE A 762 -10.88 -27.22 10.14
CA PHE A 762 -12.22 -26.60 10.20
C PHE A 762 -13.34 -27.49 9.66
N PRO A 763 -14.54 -27.39 10.28
CA PRO A 763 -15.78 -27.78 9.63
C PRO A 763 -16.16 -26.75 8.55
N ILE A 764 -16.85 -27.20 7.51
CA ILE A 764 -17.27 -26.37 6.36
C ILE A 764 -17.99 -25.09 6.80
N ARG A 765 -18.82 -25.19 7.85
CA ARG A 765 -19.54 -24.05 8.44
C ARG A 765 -18.60 -22.90 8.81
N ASP A 766 -17.53 -23.19 9.54
CA ASP A 766 -16.64 -22.14 10.05
C ASP A 766 -15.75 -21.62 8.90
N VAL A 767 -15.45 -22.44 7.88
CA VAL A 767 -14.82 -21.99 6.62
C VAL A 767 -15.68 -20.95 5.92
N VAL A 768 -17.00 -21.15 5.81
CA VAL A 768 -17.90 -20.19 5.17
C VAL A 768 -17.90 -18.85 5.91
N MET A 769 -17.89 -18.85 7.24
CA MET A 769 -17.78 -17.60 8.02
C MET A 769 -16.47 -16.86 7.72
N ILE A 770 -15.34 -17.57 7.61
CA ILE A 770 -14.06 -16.96 7.20
C ILE A 770 -14.14 -16.40 5.78
N LEU A 771 -14.79 -17.10 4.84
CA LEU A 771 -15.00 -16.61 3.47
C LEU A 771 -15.87 -15.34 3.44
N ILE A 772 -16.89 -15.24 4.30
CA ILE A 772 -17.67 -14.01 4.47
C ILE A 772 -16.77 -12.86 4.95
N VAL A 773 -15.90 -13.09 5.94
CA VAL A 773 -14.94 -12.07 6.41
C VAL A 773 -14.02 -11.62 5.27
N ILE A 774 -13.47 -12.56 4.48
CA ILE A 774 -12.59 -12.25 3.34
C ILE A 774 -13.34 -11.45 2.27
N LEU A 775 -14.58 -11.84 1.95
CA LEU A 775 -15.43 -11.13 0.99
C LEU A 775 -15.64 -9.67 1.40
N PHE A 776 -16.06 -9.43 2.65
CA PHE A 776 -16.34 -8.08 3.14
C PHE A 776 -15.07 -7.24 3.34
N ALA A 777 -13.94 -7.86 3.70
CA ALA A 777 -12.64 -7.19 3.67
C ALA A 777 -12.27 -6.76 2.23
N GLY A 778 -12.50 -7.63 1.24
CA GLY A 778 -12.33 -7.30 -0.18
C GLY A 778 -13.26 -6.18 -0.65
N LEU A 779 -14.51 -6.16 -0.20
CA LEU A 779 -15.45 -5.06 -0.48
C LEU A 779 -15.00 -3.73 0.14
N ALA A 780 -14.43 -3.75 1.35
CA ALA A 780 -13.88 -2.54 1.98
C ALA A 780 -12.69 -1.97 1.18
N ILE A 781 -11.80 -2.85 0.70
CA ILE A 781 -10.71 -2.47 -0.22
C ILE A 781 -11.30 -1.91 -1.52
N GLY A 782 -12.24 -2.63 -2.14
CA GLY A 782 -12.91 -2.23 -3.38
C GLY A 782 -13.61 -0.88 -3.28
N GLN A 783 -14.25 -0.58 -2.15
CA GLN A 783 -14.84 0.72 -1.88
C GLN A 783 -13.79 1.84 -1.84
N SER A 784 -12.65 1.62 -1.19
CA SER A 784 -11.55 2.61 -1.12
C SER A 784 -10.94 2.86 -2.52
N VAL A 785 -10.73 1.79 -3.29
CA VAL A 785 -10.26 1.89 -4.68
C VAL A 785 -11.27 2.65 -5.54
N TYR A 786 -12.55 2.29 -5.47
CA TYR A 786 -13.59 2.91 -6.26
C TYR A 786 -13.73 4.41 -5.94
N HIS A 787 -13.65 4.78 -4.66
CA HIS A 787 -13.65 6.18 -4.24
C HIS A 787 -12.45 6.94 -4.82
N SER A 788 -11.26 6.35 -4.74
CA SER A 788 -10.02 6.93 -5.29
C SER A 788 -10.08 7.12 -6.80
N TRP A 789 -10.82 6.27 -7.49
CA TRP A 789 -10.93 6.30 -8.94
C TRP A 789 -11.99 7.28 -9.45
N VAL A 790 -13.14 7.36 -8.77
CA VAL A 790 -14.32 8.10 -9.26
C VAL A 790 -14.47 9.48 -8.62
N ASN A 791 -14.06 9.65 -7.37
CA ASN A 791 -14.29 10.89 -6.63
C ASN A 791 -12.99 11.66 -6.41
N ASP A 792 -12.16 11.17 -5.48
CA ASP A 792 -10.96 11.85 -5.00
C ASP A 792 -9.90 10.81 -4.63
N TYR A 793 -8.72 10.95 -5.23
CA TYR A 793 -7.58 10.05 -5.08
C TYR A 793 -7.01 10.11 -3.66
N GLN A 794 -7.51 9.22 -2.80
CA GLN A 794 -7.12 9.15 -1.40
C GLN A 794 -6.64 7.73 -1.04
N PRO A 795 -5.40 7.34 -1.41
CA PRO A 795 -4.81 6.03 -1.12
C PRO A 795 -4.43 5.89 0.38
N GLN A 796 -5.42 5.97 1.27
CA GLN A 796 -5.23 6.01 2.72
C GLN A 796 -5.76 4.75 3.39
N GLY A 797 -4.87 4.02 4.06
CA GLY A 797 -5.12 2.79 4.78
C GLY A 797 -6.03 2.97 6.00
N ARG A 798 -6.13 4.18 6.58
CA ARG A 798 -7.09 4.46 7.67
C ARG A 798 -8.54 4.14 7.28
N TYR A 799 -8.90 4.25 6.00
CA TYR A 799 -10.23 3.90 5.51
C TYR A 799 -10.50 2.38 5.50
N LEU A 800 -9.47 1.56 5.67
CA LEU A 800 -9.54 0.10 5.73
C LEU A 800 -9.55 -0.44 7.16
N PHE A 801 -9.47 0.40 8.20
CA PHE A 801 -9.50 -0.07 9.60
C PHE A 801 -10.75 -0.85 9.98
N VAL A 802 -11.83 -0.64 9.24
CA VAL A 802 -13.06 -1.43 9.32
C VAL A 802 -12.84 -2.95 9.14
N ILE A 803 -11.73 -3.35 8.51
CA ILE A 803 -11.36 -4.77 8.34
C ILE A 803 -10.97 -5.40 9.69
N LEU A 804 -10.35 -4.65 10.61
CA LEU A 804 -9.88 -5.17 11.90
C LEU A 804 -11.01 -5.72 12.79
N PRO A 805 -12.13 -5.01 13.03
CA PRO A 805 -13.26 -5.56 13.78
C PRO A 805 -13.91 -6.74 13.05
N MET A 806 -13.88 -6.81 11.70
CA MET A 806 -14.33 -8.00 10.96
C MET A 806 -13.41 -9.20 11.22
N LEU A 807 -12.09 -8.96 11.20
CA LEU A 807 -11.09 -9.97 11.52
C LEU A 807 -11.25 -10.47 12.95
N VAL A 808 -11.57 -9.63 13.93
CA VAL A 808 -11.86 -10.08 15.30
C VAL A 808 -12.97 -11.14 15.33
N ILE A 809 -14.06 -10.95 14.57
CA ILE A 809 -15.16 -11.93 14.48
C ILE A 809 -14.70 -13.21 13.77
N GLY A 810 -13.91 -13.09 12.70
CA GLY A 810 -13.36 -14.24 11.97
C GLY A 810 -12.36 -15.06 12.80
N LEU A 811 -11.43 -14.39 13.45
CA LEU A 811 -10.40 -15.00 14.31
C LEU A 811 -11.02 -15.66 15.54
N ASP A 812 -12.20 -15.22 15.98
CA ASP A 812 -12.94 -15.93 17.01
C ASP A 812 -13.42 -17.32 16.59
N ARG A 813 -13.48 -17.60 15.29
CA ARG A 813 -13.78 -18.94 14.80
C ARG A 813 -12.57 -19.86 14.86
N LEU A 814 -11.37 -19.31 15.09
CA LEU A 814 -10.15 -20.11 15.20
C LEU A 814 -10.16 -21.04 16.43
N PRO A 815 -9.50 -22.20 16.38
CA PRO A 815 -9.50 -23.15 17.48
C PRO A 815 -8.90 -22.50 18.73
N ASP A 816 -9.38 -22.89 19.92
CA ASP A 816 -8.90 -22.31 21.19
C ASP A 816 -7.38 -22.31 21.29
N ARG A 817 -6.73 -23.41 20.92
CA ARG A 817 -5.26 -23.51 20.92
C ARG A 817 -4.58 -22.46 20.04
N PHE A 818 -5.17 -22.11 18.88
CA PHE A 818 -4.63 -21.06 18.03
C PHE A 818 -4.83 -19.68 18.69
N ARG A 819 -6.02 -19.44 19.25
CA ARG A 819 -6.35 -18.18 19.92
C ARG A 819 -5.52 -17.94 21.18
N THR A 820 -5.23 -18.98 21.97
CA THR A 820 -4.43 -18.83 23.20
C THR A 820 -2.93 -18.89 22.93
N ARG A 821 -2.46 -19.56 21.87
CA ARG A 821 -1.01 -19.74 21.67
C ARG A 821 -0.41 -18.89 20.56
N ILE A 822 -1.13 -18.67 19.46
CA ILE A 822 -0.60 -17.95 18.30
C ILE A 822 -0.92 -16.45 18.39
N ILE A 823 -2.17 -16.10 18.71
CA ILE A 823 -2.58 -14.68 18.78
C ILE A 823 -1.72 -13.88 19.76
N PRO A 824 -1.43 -14.32 21.00
CA PRO A 824 -0.63 -13.52 21.92
C PRO A 824 0.81 -13.28 21.44
N ILE A 825 1.42 -14.26 20.76
CA ILE A 825 2.77 -14.13 20.20
C ILE A 825 2.77 -13.08 19.09
N PHE A 826 1.82 -13.16 18.14
CA PHE A 826 1.72 -12.18 17.07
C PHE A 826 1.31 -10.80 17.59
N SER A 827 0.43 -10.73 18.59
CA SER A 827 0.09 -9.48 19.30
C SER A 827 1.34 -8.81 19.87
N LEU A 828 2.26 -9.56 20.48
CA LEU A 828 3.52 -9.02 20.99
C LEU A 828 4.42 -8.49 19.86
N ILE A 829 4.57 -9.25 18.77
CA ILE A 829 5.37 -8.83 17.60
C ILE A 829 4.78 -7.56 17.00
N PHE A 830 3.47 -7.53 16.78
CA PHE A 830 2.76 -6.37 16.26
C PHE A 830 2.89 -5.15 17.17
N PHE A 831 2.81 -5.33 18.50
CA PHE A 831 3.07 -4.25 19.43
C PHE A 831 4.47 -3.67 19.26
N PHE A 832 5.52 -4.49 19.16
CA PHE A 832 6.88 -3.99 18.97
C PHE A 832 7.07 -3.28 17.63
N LEU A 833 6.47 -3.79 16.55
CA LEU A 833 6.50 -3.12 15.24
C LEU A 833 5.73 -1.79 15.26
N SER A 834 4.59 -1.73 15.95
CA SER A 834 3.85 -0.48 16.10
C SER A 834 4.60 0.51 16.99
N ALA A 835 5.14 0.06 18.11
CA ALA A 835 5.95 0.87 19.02
C ALA A 835 7.19 1.44 18.34
N SER A 836 7.90 0.63 17.55
CA SER A 836 9.10 1.09 16.85
C SER A 836 8.78 2.20 15.84
N SER A 837 7.77 2.04 15.00
CA SER A 837 7.37 3.10 14.06
C SER A 837 6.84 4.34 14.78
N PHE A 838 5.99 4.17 15.80
CA PHE A 838 5.41 5.32 16.49
C PHE A 838 6.47 6.14 17.26
N LEU A 839 7.42 5.49 17.92
CA LEU A 839 8.51 6.16 18.64
C LEU A 839 9.53 6.78 17.68
N TRP A 840 10.10 5.98 16.79
CA TRP A 840 11.24 6.38 15.98
C TRP A 840 10.86 7.20 14.74
N THR A 841 9.62 7.08 14.26
CA THR A 841 9.11 7.87 13.15
C THR A 841 8.17 8.96 13.66
N ALA A 842 7.02 8.62 14.26
CA ALA A 842 5.98 9.60 14.56
C ALA A 842 6.43 10.63 15.61
N ILE A 843 6.72 10.20 16.83
CA ILE A 843 7.09 11.08 17.95
C ILE A 843 8.38 11.85 17.65
N ARG A 844 9.34 11.21 16.98
CA ARG A 844 10.63 11.82 16.65
C ARG A 844 10.52 12.94 15.63
N HIS A 845 9.73 12.77 14.57
CA HIS A 845 9.74 13.68 13.42
C HIS A 845 8.53 14.61 13.31
N ILE A 846 7.42 14.33 14.01
CA ILE A 846 6.28 15.23 14.00
C ILE A 846 6.70 16.60 14.57
N PRO A 847 6.31 17.71 13.92
CA PRO A 847 6.52 19.05 14.46
C PRO A 847 5.91 19.17 15.86
N LYS A 848 6.72 19.62 16.81
CA LYS A 848 6.32 19.82 18.21
C LYS A 848 5.85 21.26 18.44
N LEU A 849 5.08 21.48 19.50
CA LEU A 849 4.76 22.83 19.96
C LEU A 849 6.05 23.61 20.27
N SER A 850 6.13 24.86 19.79
CA SER A 850 7.28 25.74 19.99
C SER A 850 7.58 25.92 21.48
N GLY A 851 8.78 25.50 21.90
CA GLY A 851 9.22 25.47 23.31
C GLY A 851 9.66 24.09 23.82
N CYS A 852 9.42 23.01 23.06
CA CYS A 852 9.90 21.66 23.37
C CYS A 852 11.01 21.24 22.38
N GLY A 853 12.18 21.88 22.50
CA GLY A 853 13.43 21.49 21.83
C GLY A 853 14.21 20.49 22.64
#